data_AF-A0A937NV45-F1
#
_entry.id   AF-A0A937NV45-F1
#
_cell.length_a   1.000
_cell.length_b   1.000
_cell.length_c   1.000
_cell.angle_alpha   90.00
_cell.angle_beta   90.00
_cell.angle_gamma   90.00
#
_symmetry.space_group_name_H-M   'P 1'
#
loop_
_entity.id
_entity.type
_entity.pdbx_description
1 polymer ?
#
loop_
_entity_poly.entity_id
_entity_poly.type
_entity_poly.pdbx_seq_one_letter_code
_entity_poly.pdbx_strand_id
1 'polypeptide(L)'
;MTIPALILIAISLVTSAMAQEQHLFNGKDLTGWDGKPGWWYVEDGVLTSESTPEKPCRRATYLVWTGGEPSDFELTLDFKLSPQSPKSNSGVQIRSERRPDWDTFGYQADMTATGNLVGYVYHHGRGLIAARGETVTIAADGKREARKLENADQLNAAYRPGEWNHYRIVCNGPAITLYVNDVLMCEFTDHDARQARSKGIIALQMHPGPPMKVQFKNIVLKPLNDTATSDPEAALVRLLQSDAGVQEKSDACRRLRQIGSAALVPALAALLDDPALSHMARYALLGIPADAASEALRAALGSLQGEQLSGVALTLGERGDAKSVDALAGLIGHDDPGVVQTAVGALGRIGTPEAIIHLRAASIDASESLQTMLNSALLHTAGKATDKGRNEEALAIYDDLRVQSRASDAVRGAAVRGAIVLRGAEGFPLMIESIRGEDPAAQEAGLMAALDLREAGAAPFLANALNSLPAERQMLVAGVLGEMEDERAIPGLLALAKAGEPGARLAAIRSLAELGTGSLVPPLVELMQDPDAFVAAEAQSALSALKGQVADAAIVERLKAVEGAACIKLIEVVAHRRIDGAKPVLAGLMTGPDADMRLAAIRGYGRFAAADDLGVLLDVCKQSENPTDITALGKALVAAYRNGGTAAACAPQVATALENASAQAKPMLEKVLRRIGGAR
;
A
#
# COMPACT_ATOMS: atom_id res chain seq x y z
N MET A 1 -2.37 -70.19 55.40
CA MET A 1 -3.52 -70.82 54.74
C MET A 1 -4.46 -69.73 54.28
N THR A 2 -4.41 -69.45 52.99
CA THR A 2 -5.27 -68.56 52.20
C THR A 2 -6.39 -69.38 51.53
N ILE A 3 -7.36 -68.68 50.91
CA ILE A 3 -8.43 -69.10 49.96
C ILE A 3 -9.87 -68.79 50.50
N PRO A 4 -10.78 -68.16 49.72
CA PRO A 4 -10.74 -66.76 49.27
C PRO A 4 -12.10 -66.03 49.48
N ALA A 5 -12.13 -64.69 49.41
CA ALA A 5 -13.38 -63.95 49.28
C ALA A 5 -13.57 -63.54 47.82
N LEU A 6 -14.64 -64.05 47.21
CA LEU A 6 -15.12 -63.75 45.88
C LEU A 6 -15.46 -62.25 45.80
N ILE A 7 -14.67 -61.46 45.07
CA ILE A 7 -15.03 -60.08 44.70
C ILE A 7 -15.65 -60.14 43.30
N LEU A 8 -16.94 -59.83 43.27
CA LEU A 8 -17.75 -59.66 42.07
C LEU A 8 -17.20 -58.46 41.28
N ILE A 9 -16.67 -58.70 40.08
CA ILE A 9 -16.29 -57.66 39.14
C ILE A 9 -17.57 -56.99 38.63
N ALA A 10 -17.92 -55.83 39.19
CA ALA A 10 -18.86 -54.91 38.58
C ALA A 10 -18.10 -54.11 37.51
N ILE A 11 -18.21 -54.54 36.25
CA ILE A 11 -17.84 -53.71 35.10
C ILE A 11 -18.81 -52.54 35.08
N SER A 12 -18.41 -51.40 35.66
CA SER A 12 -19.06 -50.12 35.36
C SER A 12 -18.59 -49.70 33.98
N LEU A 13 -19.38 -50.00 32.95
CA LEU A 13 -19.30 -49.29 31.69
C LEU A 13 -19.54 -47.80 31.99
N VAL A 14 -18.48 -47.00 31.93
CA VAL A 14 -18.62 -45.56 31.76
C VAL A 14 -19.02 -45.37 30.30
N THR A 15 -20.31 -45.34 30.03
CA THR A 15 -20.82 -44.76 28.79
C THR A 15 -20.49 -43.26 28.86
N SER A 16 -19.54 -42.83 28.05
CA SER A 16 -19.39 -41.41 27.74
C SER A 16 -20.72 -40.94 27.14
N ALA A 17 -21.41 -40.06 27.84
CA ALA A 17 -22.52 -39.33 27.25
C ALA A 17 -21.92 -38.44 26.15
N MET A 18 -22.04 -38.85 24.88
CA MET A 18 -21.81 -37.93 23.78
C MET A 18 -22.76 -36.75 23.96
N ALA A 19 -22.27 -35.51 23.93
CA ALA A 19 -23.16 -34.34 23.84
C ALA A 19 -24.08 -34.57 22.64
N GLN A 20 -25.37 -34.68 22.95
CA GLN A 20 -26.36 -35.10 21.98
C GLN A 20 -26.73 -33.90 21.10
N GLU A 21 -26.57 -34.05 19.80
CA GLU A 21 -27.05 -33.07 18.81
C GLU A 21 -28.55 -32.86 19.00
N GLN A 22 -28.96 -31.59 19.10
CA GLN A 22 -30.35 -31.20 19.35
C GLN A 22 -30.95 -30.56 18.11
N HIS A 23 -31.97 -31.19 17.55
CA HIS A 23 -32.81 -30.56 16.53
C HIS A 23 -33.71 -29.51 17.18
N LEU A 24 -33.54 -28.24 16.81
CA LEU A 24 -34.29 -27.12 17.42
C LEU A 24 -35.71 -26.99 16.85
N PHE A 25 -35.95 -27.47 15.63
CA PHE A 25 -37.26 -27.42 14.98
C PHE A 25 -37.83 -28.83 14.80
N ASN A 26 -39.09 -29.02 15.19
CA ASN A 26 -39.75 -30.32 15.20
C ASN A 26 -40.36 -30.74 13.85
N GLY A 27 -40.30 -29.88 12.83
CA GLY A 27 -40.84 -30.14 11.49
C GLY A 27 -42.36 -30.07 11.37
N LYS A 28 -43.09 -29.73 12.44
CA LYS A 28 -44.57 -29.78 12.49
C LYS A 28 -45.22 -28.46 12.88
N ASP A 29 -44.74 -27.83 13.94
CA ASP A 29 -45.34 -26.62 14.52
C ASP A 29 -44.29 -25.75 15.22
N LEU A 30 -44.71 -24.63 15.83
CA LEU A 30 -43.82 -23.70 16.51
C LEU A 30 -43.54 -24.09 17.99
N THR A 31 -43.82 -25.33 18.40
CA THR A 31 -43.48 -25.77 19.76
C THR A 31 -41.97 -25.63 19.99
N GLY A 32 -41.58 -24.99 21.09
CA GLY A 32 -40.18 -24.65 21.39
C GLY A 32 -39.72 -23.32 20.79
N TRP A 33 -40.61 -22.55 20.17
CA TRP A 33 -40.33 -21.24 19.59
C TRP A 33 -41.35 -20.20 20.05
N ASP A 34 -40.87 -18.98 20.30
CA ASP A 34 -41.66 -17.84 20.72
C ASP A 34 -41.45 -16.68 19.75
N GLY A 35 -42.53 -16.28 19.09
CA GLY A 35 -42.51 -15.26 18.04
C GLY A 35 -43.81 -14.47 18.03
N LYS A 36 -43.75 -13.29 17.41
CA LYS A 36 -44.93 -12.42 17.29
C LYS A 36 -46.10 -13.18 16.64
N PRO A 37 -47.30 -13.19 17.25
CA PRO A 37 -48.44 -13.93 16.72
C PRO A 37 -48.72 -13.61 15.25
N GLY A 38 -48.92 -14.66 14.45
CA GLY A 38 -49.23 -14.57 13.03
C GLY A 38 -48.06 -14.26 12.11
N TRP A 39 -46.83 -14.10 12.59
CA TRP A 39 -45.66 -13.80 11.73
C TRP A 39 -44.87 -15.03 11.28
N TRP A 40 -45.00 -16.14 11.99
CA TRP A 40 -44.29 -17.38 11.71
C TRP A 40 -45.30 -18.53 11.57
N TYR A 41 -45.00 -19.47 10.68
CA TYR A 41 -45.82 -20.65 10.44
C TYR A 41 -44.96 -21.77 9.86
N VAL A 42 -45.49 -22.99 9.84
CA VAL A 42 -44.85 -24.14 9.20
C VAL A 42 -45.54 -24.41 7.87
N GLU A 43 -44.75 -24.48 6.80
CA GLU A 43 -45.18 -24.78 5.44
C GLU A 43 -44.33 -25.95 4.94
N ASP A 44 -44.94 -27.06 4.51
CA ASP A 44 -44.22 -28.24 4.00
C ASP A 44 -43.07 -28.75 4.90
N GLY A 45 -43.28 -28.67 6.23
CA GLY A 45 -42.28 -29.08 7.21
C GLY A 45 -41.07 -28.14 7.30
N VAL A 46 -41.19 -26.91 6.79
CA VAL A 46 -40.18 -25.84 6.93
C VAL A 46 -40.75 -24.64 7.68
N LEU A 47 -39.92 -24.05 8.53
CA LEU A 47 -40.28 -22.89 9.35
C LEU A 47 -40.19 -21.64 8.47
N THR A 48 -41.30 -20.91 8.36
CA THR A 48 -41.48 -19.87 7.35
C THR A 48 -41.98 -18.57 7.98
N SER A 49 -41.49 -17.45 7.46
CA SER A 49 -42.05 -16.13 7.69
C SER A 49 -42.17 -15.37 6.38
N GLU A 50 -43.28 -14.66 6.20
CA GLU A 50 -43.57 -13.91 4.98
C GLU A 50 -44.19 -12.55 5.31
N SER A 51 -43.70 -11.52 4.62
CA SER A 51 -44.31 -10.20 4.55
C SER A 51 -44.82 -9.95 3.14
N THR A 52 -46.01 -9.36 3.03
CA THR A 52 -46.67 -9.05 1.76
C THR A 52 -46.98 -7.55 1.69
N PRO A 53 -47.37 -7.00 0.52
CA PRO A 53 -47.85 -5.62 0.45
C PRO A 53 -49.00 -5.32 1.44
N GLU A 54 -49.89 -6.29 1.65
CA GLU A 54 -51.05 -6.21 2.54
C GLU A 54 -50.67 -6.39 4.02
N LYS A 55 -49.54 -7.05 4.28
CA LYS A 55 -48.98 -7.30 5.61
C LYS A 55 -47.49 -6.92 5.65
N PRO A 56 -47.16 -5.61 5.60
CA PRO A 56 -45.77 -5.17 5.54
C PRO A 56 -45.08 -5.31 6.90
N CYS A 57 -43.83 -5.81 6.88
CA CYS A 57 -42.97 -5.80 8.07
C CYS A 57 -42.36 -4.40 8.26
N ARG A 58 -42.86 -3.65 9.25
CA ARG A 58 -42.38 -2.27 9.53
C ARG A 58 -41.29 -2.19 10.60
N ARG A 59 -41.21 -3.22 11.46
CA ARG A 59 -40.19 -3.36 12.50
C ARG A 59 -39.75 -4.81 12.50
N ALA A 60 -38.46 -5.06 12.70
CA ALA A 60 -37.92 -6.41 12.82
C ALA A 60 -38.68 -7.18 13.90
N THR A 61 -38.96 -8.44 13.62
CA THR A 61 -39.53 -9.38 14.60
C THR A 61 -38.75 -10.67 14.53
N TYR A 62 -38.47 -11.24 15.69
CA TYR A 62 -37.68 -12.46 15.79
C TYR A 62 -38.51 -13.62 16.32
N LEU A 63 -38.22 -14.82 15.81
CA LEU A 63 -38.68 -16.07 16.38
C LEU A 63 -37.56 -16.63 17.25
N VAL A 64 -37.75 -16.61 18.56
CA VAL A 64 -36.74 -16.98 19.56
C VAL A 64 -36.95 -18.43 19.97
N TRP A 65 -35.88 -19.23 19.93
CA TRP A 65 -35.91 -20.59 20.45
C TRP A 65 -35.98 -20.56 21.98
N THR A 66 -36.90 -21.32 22.58
CA THR A 66 -37.18 -21.26 24.02
C THR A 66 -36.37 -22.26 24.86
N GLY A 67 -35.48 -23.04 24.23
CA GLY A 67 -34.73 -24.10 24.92
C GLY A 67 -33.49 -23.64 25.68
N GLY A 68 -33.19 -22.33 25.71
CA GLY A 68 -32.19 -21.74 26.61
C GLY A 68 -31.22 -20.78 25.93
N GLU A 69 -30.11 -20.51 26.62
CA GLU A 69 -29.03 -19.61 26.18
C GLU A 69 -27.73 -20.40 26.04
N PRO A 70 -27.46 -21.01 24.87
CA PRO A 70 -26.24 -21.79 24.67
C PRO A 70 -24.98 -20.91 24.72
N SER A 71 -23.90 -21.46 25.27
CA SER A 71 -22.57 -20.83 25.34
C SER A 71 -21.71 -21.23 24.16
N ASP A 72 -21.08 -22.40 24.24
CA ASP A 72 -20.20 -22.97 23.21
C ASP A 72 -20.95 -24.05 22.44
N PHE A 73 -21.11 -23.83 21.15
CA PHE A 73 -21.95 -24.65 20.29
C PHE A 73 -21.56 -24.53 18.83
N GLU A 74 -21.86 -25.58 18.06
CA GLU A 74 -22.01 -25.49 16.62
C GLU A 74 -23.51 -25.45 16.31
N LEU A 75 -23.94 -24.42 15.59
CA LEU A 75 -25.30 -24.27 15.06
C LEU A 75 -25.25 -24.48 13.55
N THR A 76 -25.99 -25.45 13.06
CA THR A 76 -26.21 -25.65 11.63
C THR A 76 -27.66 -25.44 11.27
N LEU A 77 -27.92 -24.90 10.09
CA LEU A 77 -29.27 -24.71 9.56
C LEU A 77 -29.25 -24.51 8.05
N ASP A 78 -30.32 -24.93 7.38
CA ASP A 78 -30.56 -24.59 5.99
C ASP A 78 -31.53 -23.42 5.91
N PHE A 79 -31.19 -22.42 5.10
CA PHE A 79 -32.04 -21.26 4.85
C PHE A 79 -32.29 -21.04 3.36
N LYS A 80 -33.41 -20.39 3.05
CA LYS A 80 -33.76 -19.95 1.71
C LYS A 80 -34.54 -18.63 1.79
N LEU A 81 -34.07 -17.61 1.08
CA LEU A 81 -34.84 -16.39 0.84
C LEU A 81 -35.48 -16.49 -0.55
N SER A 82 -36.78 -16.25 -0.63
CA SER A 82 -37.45 -16.16 -1.92
C SER A 82 -36.97 -14.92 -2.69
N PRO A 83 -36.78 -15.00 -4.01
CA PRO A 83 -36.29 -13.88 -4.83
C PRO A 83 -37.37 -12.81 -5.09
N GLN A 84 -38.39 -12.71 -4.24
CA GLN A 84 -39.51 -11.76 -4.39
C GLN A 84 -39.01 -10.31 -4.45
N SER A 85 -37.91 -10.01 -3.75
CA SER A 85 -37.21 -8.72 -3.82
C SER A 85 -35.70 -8.91 -3.72
N PRO A 86 -34.89 -8.18 -4.51
CA PRO A 86 -33.44 -8.12 -4.32
C PRO A 86 -33.05 -7.48 -2.97
N LYS A 87 -33.99 -6.80 -2.31
CA LYS A 87 -33.80 -6.19 -0.98
C LYS A 87 -34.21 -7.11 0.17
N SER A 88 -34.59 -8.37 -0.09
CA SER A 88 -34.94 -9.30 0.96
C SER A 88 -33.74 -9.53 1.87
N ASN A 89 -33.95 -9.40 3.18
CA ASN A 89 -32.94 -9.49 4.21
C ASN A 89 -33.45 -10.31 5.39
N SER A 90 -32.60 -11.08 6.04
CA SER A 90 -32.90 -11.82 7.26
C SER A 90 -31.58 -12.10 7.97
N GLY A 91 -31.63 -12.84 9.06
CA GLY A 91 -30.45 -13.24 9.80
C GLY A 91 -30.77 -14.19 10.93
N VAL A 92 -29.70 -14.74 11.48
CA VAL A 92 -29.73 -15.64 12.64
C VAL A 92 -29.00 -14.97 13.78
N GLN A 93 -29.71 -14.72 14.87
CA GLN A 93 -29.12 -14.23 16.12
C GLN A 93 -28.36 -15.35 16.80
N ILE A 94 -27.14 -15.06 17.26
CA ILE A 94 -26.29 -15.97 18.04
C ILE A 94 -25.76 -15.24 19.26
N ARG A 95 -25.85 -15.88 20.43
CA ARG A 95 -25.44 -15.29 21.72
C ARG A 95 -26.03 -13.89 21.96
N SER A 96 -27.21 -13.61 21.41
CA SER A 96 -27.89 -12.32 21.52
C SER A 96 -28.70 -12.23 22.82
N GLU A 97 -29.09 -11.01 23.18
CA GLU A 97 -30.03 -10.73 24.25
C GLU A 97 -31.46 -10.70 23.71
N ARG A 98 -32.39 -11.30 24.46
CA ARG A 98 -33.82 -11.13 24.21
C ARG A 98 -34.28 -9.74 24.68
N ARG A 99 -35.01 -9.01 23.84
CA ARG A 99 -35.63 -7.72 24.19
C ARG A 99 -37.17 -7.85 24.16
N PRO A 100 -37.92 -6.88 24.74
CA PRO A 100 -39.38 -6.81 24.61
C PRO A 100 -39.84 -6.75 23.15
N ASP A 101 -41.13 -6.98 22.92
CA ASP A 101 -41.77 -6.92 21.59
C ASP A 101 -41.17 -7.85 20.52
N TRP A 102 -40.67 -9.02 20.93
CA TRP A 102 -39.99 -9.99 20.05
C TRP A 102 -38.82 -9.36 19.29
N ASP A 103 -38.11 -8.46 19.96
CA ASP A 103 -36.88 -7.83 19.48
C ASP A 103 -35.66 -8.52 20.10
N THR A 104 -34.48 -8.29 19.55
CA THR A 104 -33.21 -8.86 20.05
C THR A 104 -32.06 -7.87 19.94
N PHE A 105 -31.02 -8.06 20.74
CA PHE A 105 -29.83 -7.21 20.69
C PHE A 105 -28.57 -8.05 20.84
N GLY A 106 -27.73 -8.11 19.81
CA GLY A 106 -26.48 -8.87 19.85
C GLY A 106 -25.98 -9.22 18.45
N TYR A 107 -25.23 -10.33 18.35
CA TYR A 107 -24.63 -10.80 17.10
C TYR A 107 -25.66 -11.42 16.16
N GLN A 108 -25.61 -11.03 14.89
CA GLN A 108 -26.43 -11.58 13.82
C GLN A 108 -25.55 -12.03 12.67
N ALA A 109 -25.70 -13.29 12.24
CA ALA A 109 -25.21 -13.75 10.95
C ALA A 109 -26.25 -13.37 9.88
N ASP A 110 -25.86 -12.48 8.97
CA ASP A 110 -26.76 -11.83 8.02
C ASP A 110 -26.92 -12.62 6.71
N MET A 111 -28.12 -12.54 6.13
CA MET A 111 -28.44 -13.12 4.83
C MET A 111 -29.32 -12.21 3.99
N THR A 112 -28.92 -12.00 2.74
CA THR A 112 -29.68 -11.19 1.76
C THR A 112 -29.91 -11.96 0.48
N ALA A 113 -31.03 -11.73 -0.21
CA ALA A 113 -31.36 -12.42 -1.45
C ALA A 113 -30.23 -12.34 -2.51
N THR A 114 -29.56 -11.19 -2.65
CA THR A 114 -28.46 -10.99 -3.62
C THR A 114 -27.09 -11.50 -3.16
N GLY A 115 -26.97 -11.97 -1.91
CA GLY A 115 -25.69 -12.44 -1.36
C GLY A 115 -24.76 -11.34 -0.80
N ASN A 116 -25.11 -10.07 -0.93
CA ASN A 116 -24.22 -8.95 -0.53
C ASN A 116 -23.83 -8.97 0.96
N LEU A 117 -24.71 -9.45 1.85
CA LEU A 117 -24.41 -9.59 3.28
C LEU A 117 -24.29 -11.05 3.73
N VAL A 118 -24.43 -12.03 2.83
CA VAL A 118 -24.28 -13.44 3.19
C VAL A 118 -22.82 -13.70 3.61
N GLY A 119 -22.63 -14.26 4.80
CA GLY A 119 -21.29 -14.48 5.35
C GLY A 119 -20.74 -13.30 6.15
N TYR A 120 -21.57 -12.30 6.48
CA TYR A 120 -21.22 -11.19 7.37
C TYR A 120 -21.80 -11.43 8.76
N VAL A 121 -21.10 -10.93 9.77
CA VAL A 121 -21.59 -10.88 11.15
C VAL A 121 -21.67 -9.43 11.62
N TYR A 122 -22.85 -9.03 12.05
CA TYR A 122 -23.15 -7.71 12.62
C TYR A 122 -23.49 -7.81 14.09
N HIS A 123 -23.37 -6.70 14.81
CA HIS A 123 -23.83 -6.54 16.17
C HIS A 123 -24.65 -5.26 16.32
N HIS A 124 -25.83 -5.34 16.92
CA HIS A 124 -26.80 -4.24 16.99
C HIS A 124 -26.25 -2.94 17.58
N GLY A 125 -25.33 -3.03 18.55
CA GLY A 125 -24.67 -1.87 19.17
C GLY A 125 -23.34 -1.45 18.54
N ARG A 126 -22.75 -2.29 17.68
CA ARG A 126 -21.36 -2.09 17.19
C ARG A 126 -21.23 -2.02 15.67
N GLY A 127 -22.30 -2.33 14.93
CA GLY A 127 -22.26 -2.43 13.47
C GLY A 127 -21.54 -3.69 13.03
N LEU A 128 -20.73 -3.59 11.96
CA LEU A 128 -20.02 -4.71 11.37
C LEU A 128 -18.96 -5.29 12.33
N ILE A 129 -19.09 -6.57 12.68
CA ILE A 129 -18.07 -7.30 13.45
C ILE A 129 -17.07 -7.93 12.49
N ALA A 130 -17.53 -8.73 11.52
CA ALA A 130 -16.69 -9.38 10.54
C ALA A 130 -17.38 -9.42 9.18
N ALA A 131 -16.69 -8.97 8.13
CA ALA A 131 -17.14 -9.14 6.76
C ALA A 131 -16.69 -10.49 6.21
N ARG A 132 -17.37 -10.94 5.16
CA ARG A 132 -16.91 -12.06 4.34
C ARG A 132 -15.49 -11.80 3.83
N GLY A 133 -14.59 -12.75 4.01
CA GLY A 133 -13.17 -12.63 3.65
C GLY A 133 -12.32 -11.97 4.73
N GLU A 134 -12.79 -11.85 5.97
CA GLU A 134 -12.01 -11.30 7.09
C GLU A 134 -11.76 -12.30 8.22
N THR A 135 -10.58 -12.17 8.84
CA THR A 135 -10.27 -12.62 10.20
C THR A 135 -10.20 -11.38 11.10
N VAL A 136 -10.96 -11.33 12.18
CA VAL A 136 -11.04 -10.15 13.05
C VAL A 136 -10.64 -10.46 14.50
N THR A 137 -9.92 -9.55 15.14
CA THR A 137 -9.69 -9.57 16.59
C THR A 137 -10.25 -8.28 17.18
N ILE A 138 -11.10 -8.41 18.21
CA ILE A 138 -11.61 -7.28 18.98
C ILE A 138 -10.98 -7.36 20.36
N ALA A 139 -10.20 -6.35 20.72
CA ALA A 139 -9.49 -6.28 22.01
C ALA A 139 -10.45 -5.95 23.16
N ALA A 140 -9.97 -6.09 24.40
CA ALA A 140 -10.76 -5.87 25.62
C ALA A 140 -11.38 -4.46 25.73
N ASP A 141 -10.73 -3.45 25.13
CA ASP A 141 -11.21 -2.07 25.04
C ASP A 141 -12.21 -1.82 23.89
N GLY A 142 -12.52 -2.86 23.10
CA GLY A 142 -13.41 -2.81 21.95
C GLY A 142 -12.72 -2.41 20.63
N LYS A 143 -11.39 -2.22 20.61
CA LYS A 143 -10.66 -1.91 19.38
C LYS A 143 -10.70 -3.10 18.43
N ARG A 144 -11.22 -2.87 17.21
CA ARG A 144 -11.36 -3.86 16.13
C ARG A 144 -10.17 -3.82 15.20
N GLU A 145 -9.55 -4.97 14.97
CA GLU A 145 -8.49 -5.17 13.98
C GLU A 145 -8.89 -6.28 13.00
N ALA A 146 -9.00 -5.94 11.72
CA ALA A 146 -9.38 -6.88 10.67
C ALA A 146 -8.18 -7.19 9.77
N ARG A 147 -8.08 -8.45 9.36
CA ARG A 147 -7.12 -8.95 8.39
C ARG A 147 -7.86 -9.64 7.27
N LYS A 148 -7.32 -9.56 6.06
CA LYS A 148 -7.87 -10.28 4.91
C LYS A 148 -7.62 -11.78 5.09
N LEU A 149 -8.70 -12.55 5.08
CA LEU A 149 -8.69 -14.00 4.98
C LEU A 149 -8.60 -14.43 3.52
N GLU A 150 -9.53 -13.96 2.68
CA GLU A 150 -9.59 -14.31 1.26
C GLU A 150 -10.37 -13.25 0.46
N ASN A 151 -10.46 -13.38 -0.87
CA ASN A 151 -11.27 -12.47 -1.68
C ASN A 151 -12.79 -12.65 -1.43
N ALA A 152 -13.46 -11.60 -0.99
CA ALA A 152 -14.88 -11.63 -0.64
C ALA A 152 -15.81 -12.00 -1.83
N ASP A 153 -15.49 -11.61 -3.06
CA ASP A 153 -16.30 -11.94 -4.24
C ASP A 153 -16.17 -13.42 -4.61
N GLN A 154 -14.96 -13.99 -4.47
CA GLN A 154 -14.72 -15.41 -4.67
C GLN A 154 -15.46 -16.26 -3.64
N LEU A 155 -15.44 -15.86 -2.36
CA LEU A 155 -16.19 -16.55 -1.32
C LEU A 155 -17.72 -16.46 -1.55
N ASN A 156 -18.21 -15.35 -2.12
CA ASN A 156 -19.63 -15.20 -2.44
C ASN A 156 -20.12 -16.24 -3.47
N ALA A 157 -19.23 -16.80 -4.30
CA ALA A 157 -19.59 -17.83 -5.26
C ALA A 157 -20.13 -19.11 -4.60
N ALA A 158 -19.87 -19.31 -3.30
CA ALA A 158 -20.44 -20.42 -2.54
C ALA A 158 -21.94 -20.23 -2.27
N TYR A 159 -22.45 -19.00 -2.25
CA TYR A 159 -23.88 -18.73 -2.02
C TYR A 159 -24.70 -18.99 -3.29
N ARG A 160 -25.86 -19.65 -3.14
CA ARG A 160 -26.78 -19.99 -4.22
C ARG A 160 -28.08 -19.19 -4.09
N PRO A 161 -28.25 -18.04 -4.76
CA PRO A 161 -29.44 -17.19 -4.64
C PRO A 161 -30.73 -17.93 -4.97
N GLY A 162 -31.76 -17.79 -4.12
CA GLY A 162 -33.08 -18.41 -4.31
C GLY A 162 -33.14 -19.90 -4.02
N GLU A 163 -32.00 -20.54 -3.74
CA GLU A 163 -31.90 -21.97 -3.39
C GLU A 163 -31.67 -22.17 -1.88
N TRP A 164 -31.68 -23.45 -1.46
CA TRP A 164 -31.28 -23.82 -0.11
C TRP A 164 -29.77 -23.67 0.06
N ASN A 165 -29.39 -22.96 1.12
CA ASN A 165 -28.02 -22.73 1.52
C ASN A 165 -27.82 -23.20 2.96
N HIS A 166 -26.64 -23.76 3.23
CA HIS A 166 -26.29 -24.30 4.54
C HIS A 166 -25.45 -23.27 5.31
N TYR A 167 -25.90 -22.88 6.50
CA TYR A 167 -25.09 -22.16 7.49
C TYR A 167 -24.53 -23.15 8.50
N ARG A 168 -23.25 -23.00 8.80
CA ARG A 168 -22.59 -23.59 9.96
C ARG A 168 -21.91 -22.47 10.74
N ILE A 169 -22.32 -22.29 11.99
CA ILE A 169 -21.84 -21.24 12.89
C ILE A 169 -21.23 -21.92 14.10
N VAL A 170 -19.93 -21.73 14.31
CA VAL A 170 -19.19 -22.30 15.44
C VAL A 170 -18.92 -21.20 16.44
N CYS A 171 -19.45 -21.33 17.65
CA CYS A 171 -19.23 -20.44 18.78
C CYS A 171 -18.40 -21.20 19.83
N ASN A 172 -17.14 -20.81 20.06
CA ASN A 172 -16.22 -21.52 20.96
C ASN A 172 -15.38 -20.51 21.77
N GLY A 173 -15.69 -20.34 23.05
CA GLY A 173 -15.12 -19.28 23.87
C GLY A 173 -15.36 -17.90 23.21
N PRO A 174 -14.36 -17.00 23.13
CA PRO A 174 -14.51 -15.71 22.46
C PRO A 174 -14.47 -15.81 20.92
N ALA A 175 -14.17 -16.98 20.35
CA ALA A 175 -14.07 -17.17 18.90
C ALA A 175 -15.42 -17.56 18.29
N ILE A 176 -15.76 -16.94 17.15
CA ILE A 176 -16.94 -17.24 16.36
C ILE A 176 -16.52 -17.37 14.89
N THR A 177 -16.96 -18.44 14.25
CA THR A 177 -16.64 -18.77 12.86
C THR A 177 -17.93 -19.04 12.08
N LEU A 178 -18.05 -18.46 10.89
CA LEU A 178 -19.22 -18.61 10.02
C LEU A 178 -18.83 -19.25 8.68
N TYR A 179 -19.55 -20.30 8.32
CA TYR A 179 -19.43 -21.00 7.04
C TYR A 179 -20.75 -20.94 6.28
N VAL A 180 -20.64 -20.89 4.95
CA VAL A 180 -21.79 -21.00 4.04
C VAL A 180 -21.47 -22.05 2.97
N ASN A 181 -22.31 -23.09 2.87
CA ASN A 181 -22.08 -24.24 1.99
C ASN A 181 -20.64 -24.79 2.13
N ASP A 182 -20.22 -25.03 3.38
CA ASP A 182 -18.90 -25.53 3.79
C ASP A 182 -17.70 -24.62 3.50
N VAL A 183 -17.92 -23.45 2.91
CA VAL A 183 -16.87 -22.44 2.68
C VAL A 183 -16.79 -21.48 3.86
N LEU A 184 -15.58 -21.32 4.42
CA LEU A 184 -15.30 -20.37 5.50
C LEU A 184 -15.52 -18.93 5.00
N MET A 185 -16.47 -18.22 5.59
CA MET A 185 -16.80 -16.85 5.22
C MET A 185 -16.03 -15.84 6.05
N CYS A 186 -16.05 -15.99 7.37
CA CYS A 186 -15.32 -15.13 8.27
C CYS A 186 -15.06 -15.83 9.60
N GLU A 187 -14.05 -15.35 10.31
CA GLU A 187 -13.78 -15.73 11.68
C GLU A 187 -13.44 -14.49 12.51
N PHE A 188 -13.84 -14.48 13.77
CA PHE A 188 -13.45 -13.41 14.67
C PHE A 188 -13.30 -13.90 16.10
N THR A 189 -12.41 -13.24 16.84
CA THR A 189 -12.26 -13.42 18.29
C THR A 189 -12.61 -12.11 18.97
N ASP A 190 -13.59 -12.13 19.87
CA ASP A 190 -14.13 -10.94 20.52
C ASP A 190 -13.87 -10.96 22.03
N HIS A 191 -12.91 -10.15 22.47
CA HIS A 191 -12.54 -10.00 23.86
C HIS A 191 -13.14 -8.76 24.51
N ASP A 192 -14.00 -8.00 23.83
CA ASP A 192 -14.59 -6.76 24.35
C ASP A 192 -15.23 -6.99 25.72
N ALA A 193 -14.66 -6.37 26.77
CA ALA A 193 -15.04 -6.64 28.15
C ALA A 193 -16.45 -6.14 28.51
N ARG A 194 -17.06 -5.33 27.64
CA ARG A 194 -18.37 -4.69 27.89
C ARG A 194 -19.49 -5.29 27.06
N GLN A 195 -19.20 -5.65 25.81
CA GLN A 195 -20.22 -6.03 24.83
C GLN A 195 -20.10 -7.48 24.34
N ALA A 196 -18.95 -8.14 24.51
CA ALA A 196 -18.83 -9.54 24.14
C ALA A 196 -19.71 -10.41 25.05
N ARG A 197 -20.43 -11.36 24.44
CA ARG A 197 -21.29 -12.30 25.16
C ARG A 197 -20.76 -13.72 24.97
N SER A 198 -20.59 -14.43 26.10
CA SER A 198 -20.19 -15.84 26.11
C SER A 198 -21.36 -16.81 25.93
N LYS A 199 -22.61 -16.33 26.10
CA LYS A 199 -23.85 -17.08 25.87
C LYS A 199 -25.02 -16.15 25.55
N GLY A 200 -26.09 -16.68 24.99
CA GLY A 200 -27.32 -15.95 24.74
C GLY A 200 -28.28 -16.72 23.82
N ILE A 201 -29.38 -16.09 23.42
CA ILE A 201 -30.43 -16.75 22.66
C ILE A 201 -30.04 -17.04 21.20
N ILE A 202 -30.74 -18.01 20.61
CA ILE A 202 -30.81 -18.23 19.15
C ILE A 202 -32.16 -17.73 18.66
N ALA A 203 -32.16 -16.90 17.61
CA ALA A 203 -33.39 -16.39 17.04
C ALA A 203 -33.31 -16.16 15.52
N LEU A 204 -34.44 -16.29 14.84
CA LEU A 204 -34.56 -16.13 13.39
C LEU A 204 -35.29 -14.83 13.07
N GLN A 205 -34.79 -14.06 12.09
CA GLN A 205 -35.31 -12.72 11.80
C GLN A 205 -36.32 -12.70 10.65
N MET A 206 -37.43 -11.97 10.86
CA MET A 206 -38.18 -11.33 9.78
C MET A 206 -37.81 -9.84 9.76
N HIS A 207 -37.09 -9.40 8.72
CA HIS A 207 -36.55 -8.05 8.61
C HIS A 207 -37.60 -7.05 8.11
N PRO A 208 -37.57 -5.78 8.52
CA PRO A 208 -38.45 -4.76 7.97
C PRO A 208 -38.06 -4.38 6.55
N GLY A 209 -39.00 -4.27 5.62
CA GLY A 209 -38.65 -3.93 4.25
C GLY A 209 -39.70 -4.31 3.22
N PRO A 210 -39.31 -4.36 1.92
CA PRO A 210 -40.17 -4.85 0.86
C PRO A 210 -40.65 -6.28 1.13
N PRO A 211 -41.78 -6.70 0.51
CA PRO A 211 -42.28 -8.06 0.60
C PRO A 211 -41.19 -9.10 0.40
N MET A 212 -41.14 -10.06 1.31
CA MET A 212 -40.15 -11.12 1.31
C MET A 212 -40.66 -12.34 2.06
N LYS A 213 -40.14 -13.49 1.66
CA LYS A 213 -40.34 -14.78 2.33
C LYS A 213 -39.00 -15.39 2.68
N VAL A 214 -38.85 -15.81 3.93
CA VAL A 214 -37.68 -16.52 4.44
C VAL A 214 -38.10 -17.85 5.03
N GLN A 215 -37.32 -18.89 4.75
CA GLN A 215 -37.58 -20.26 5.18
C GLN A 215 -36.34 -20.87 5.82
N PHE A 216 -36.54 -21.67 6.86
CA PHE A 216 -35.51 -22.36 7.61
C PHE A 216 -35.88 -23.83 7.83
N LYS A 217 -34.90 -24.73 7.77
CA LYS A 217 -35.04 -26.14 8.13
C LYS A 217 -33.71 -26.70 8.63
N ASN A 218 -33.71 -27.95 9.09
CA ASN A 218 -32.50 -28.65 9.54
C ASN A 218 -31.70 -27.84 10.58
N ILE A 219 -32.41 -27.18 11.51
CA ILE A 219 -31.78 -26.36 12.55
C ILE A 219 -31.30 -27.31 13.65
N VAL A 220 -29.98 -27.51 13.72
CA VAL A 220 -29.33 -28.41 14.66
C VAL A 220 -28.36 -27.61 15.52
N LEU A 221 -28.49 -27.76 16.83
CA LEU A 221 -27.58 -27.24 17.81
C LEU A 221 -26.77 -28.40 18.40
N LYS A 222 -25.46 -28.36 18.21
CA LYS A 222 -24.54 -29.29 18.83
C LYS A 222 -23.78 -28.55 19.92
N PRO A 223 -24.03 -28.82 21.21
CA PRO A 223 -23.17 -28.32 22.27
C PRO A 223 -21.74 -28.76 21.98
N LEU A 224 -20.82 -27.80 21.92
CA LEU A 224 -19.41 -28.13 21.95
C LEU A 224 -19.16 -28.44 23.42
N ASN A 225 -18.97 -29.73 23.74
CA ASN A 225 -18.88 -30.25 25.10
C ASN A 225 -18.32 -29.21 26.06
N ASP A 226 -19.02 -29.03 27.19
CA ASP A 226 -18.55 -28.30 28.35
C ASP A 226 -17.34 -29.05 28.95
N THR A 227 -16.24 -29.12 28.20
CA THR A 227 -14.89 -29.39 28.71
C THR A 227 -14.32 -28.12 29.34
N ALA A 228 -15.17 -27.27 29.91
CA ALA A 228 -14.82 -26.30 30.94
C ALA A 228 -14.50 -27.00 32.29
N THR A 229 -13.87 -28.17 32.24
CA THR A 229 -13.04 -28.73 33.34
C THR A 229 -11.65 -29.16 32.87
N SER A 230 -11.27 -28.97 31.61
CA SER A 230 -9.86 -28.94 31.24
C SER A 230 -9.57 -27.59 30.63
N ASP A 231 -8.99 -26.72 31.43
CA ASP A 231 -8.22 -25.57 30.97
C ASP A 231 -7.59 -25.87 29.59
N PRO A 232 -8.04 -25.23 28.50
CA PRO A 232 -7.52 -25.46 27.15
C PRO A 232 -6.00 -25.27 27.08
N GLU A 233 -5.48 -24.39 27.94
CA GLU A 233 -4.06 -24.21 28.18
C GLU A 233 -3.44 -25.50 28.72
N ALA A 234 -3.97 -26.05 29.82
CA ALA A 234 -3.53 -27.33 30.39
C ALA A 234 -3.66 -28.51 29.41
N ALA A 235 -4.66 -28.53 28.53
CA ALA A 235 -4.80 -29.58 27.52
C ALA A 235 -3.69 -29.52 26.47
N LEU A 236 -3.35 -28.32 25.99
CA LEU A 236 -2.24 -28.12 25.06
C LEU A 236 -0.88 -28.38 25.73
N VAL A 237 -0.71 -28.01 27.01
CA VAL A 237 0.48 -28.38 27.80
C VAL A 237 0.63 -29.89 27.92
N ARG A 238 -0.45 -30.61 28.23
CA ARG A 238 -0.43 -32.09 28.28
C ARG A 238 -0.10 -32.70 26.91
N LEU A 239 -0.58 -32.10 25.81
CA LEU A 239 -0.27 -32.53 24.45
C LEU A 239 1.22 -32.32 24.11
N LEU A 240 1.84 -31.22 24.55
CA LEU A 240 3.28 -31.03 24.39
C LEU A 240 4.09 -32.08 25.19
N GLN A 241 3.59 -32.46 26.36
CA GLN A 241 4.22 -33.42 27.27
C GLN A 241 3.94 -34.90 26.93
N SER A 242 3.03 -35.19 25.99
CA SER A 242 2.71 -36.57 25.59
C SER A 242 3.64 -37.12 24.51
N ASP A 243 3.36 -38.32 24.03
CA ASP A 243 4.00 -38.99 22.89
C ASP A 243 3.43 -38.58 21.52
N ALA A 244 2.68 -37.47 21.46
CA ALA A 244 2.09 -36.94 20.23
C ALA A 244 3.15 -36.61 19.15
N GLY A 245 2.75 -36.69 17.89
CA GLY A 245 3.64 -36.47 16.75
C GLY A 245 4.12 -35.02 16.64
N VAL A 246 5.23 -34.81 15.92
CA VAL A 246 5.84 -33.48 15.70
C VAL A 246 4.81 -32.49 15.14
N GLN A 247 3.94 -32.91 14.22
CA GLN A 247 2.92 -32.05 13.64
C GLN A 247 1.89 -31.61 14.67
N GLU A 248 1.39 -32.53 15.50
CA GLU A 248 0.39 -32.23 16.53
C GLU A 248 0.94 -31.29 17.59
N LYS A 249 2.20 -31.51 18.01
CA LYS A 249 2.91 -30.61 18.93
C LYS A 249 3.21 -29.25 18.30
N SER A 250 3.51 -29.22 17.00
CA SER A 250 3.69 -27.95 16.26
C SER A 250 2.39 -27.15 16.18
N ASP A 251 1.26 -27.81 15.90
CA ASP A 251 -0.07 -27.20 15.90
C ASP A 251 -0.43 -26.68 17.30
N ALA A 252 -0.07 -27.43 18.34
CA ALA A 252 -0.21 -26.99 19.72
C ALA A 252 0.60 -25.72 19.99
N CYS A 253 1.89 -25.65 19.61
CA CYS A 253 2.71 -24.44 19.75
C CYS A 253 2.09 -23.21 19.03
N ARG A 254 1.47 -23.39 17.84
CA ARG A 254 0.79 -22.28 17.14
C ARG A 254 -0.40 -21.77 17.94
N ARG A 255 -1.22 -22.67 18.49
CA ARG A 255 -2.36 -22.31 19.36
C ARG A 255 -1.89 -21.64 20.65
N LEU A 256 -0.84 -22.18 21.28
CA LEU A 256 -0.26 -21.61 22.49
C LEU A 256 0.27 -20.19 22.29
N ARG A 257 0.84 -19.89 21.12
CA ARG A 257 1.23 -18.51 20.76
C ARG A 257 0.04 -17.55 20.76
N GLN A 258 -1.11 -17.99 20.26
CA GLN A 258 -2.34 -17.18 20.24
C GLN A 258 -2.87 -16.95 21.66
N ILE A 259 -2.72 -17.94 22.54
CA ILE A 259 -3.10 -17.81 23.96
C ILE A 259 -2.18 -16.82 24.70
N GLY A 260 -0.86 -16.93 24.49
CA GLY A 260 0.11 -15.95 25.01
C GLY A 260 0.28 -15.93 26.54
N SER A 261 -0.18 -16.97 27.24
CA SER A 261 -0.11 -17.08 28.71
C SER A 261 1.31 -17.36 29.22
N ALA A 262 1.68 -16.73 30.34
CA ALA A 262 2.96 -16.96 31.00
C ALA A 262 3.09 -18.37 31.60
N ALA A 263 1.98 -19.01 31.96
CA ALA A 263 1.99 -20.36 32.56
C ALA A 263 2.39 -21.46 31.56
N LEU A 264 2.42 -21.13 30.26
CA LEU A 264 2.89 -22.00 29.18
C LEU A 264 4.41 -22.10 29.07
N VAL A 265 5.13 -21.12 29.62
CA VAL A 265 6.57 -20.97 29.42
C VAL A 265 7.35 -22.23 29.81
N PRO A 266 7.10 -22.91 30.96
CA PRO A 266 7.85 -24.11 31.31
C PRO A 266 7.67 -25.26 30.30
N ALA A 267 6.46 -25.46 29.78
CA ALA A 267 6.16 -26.52 28.83
C ALA A 267 6.82 -26.27 27.46
N LEU A 268 6.84 -25.02 27.01
CA LEU A 268 7.51 -24.62 25.78
C LEU A 268 9.04 -24.65 25.94
N ALA A 269 9.56 -24.23 27.08
CA ALA A 269 10.99 -24.24 27.38
C ALA A 269 11.58 -25.65 27.34
N ALA A 270 10.82 -26.66 27.79
CA ALA A 270 11.23 -28.06 27.74
C ALA A 270 11.46 -28.60 26.31
N LEU A 271 10.94 -27.92 25.28
CA LEU A 271 11.09 -28.31 23.88
C LEU A 271 12.26 -27.60 23.17
N LEU A 272 13.00 -26.73 23.87
CA LEU A 272 14.05 -25.91 23.24
C LEU A 272 15.27 -26.72 22.75
N ASP A 273 15.54 -27.87 23.36
CA ASP A 273 16.62 -28.78 22.96
C ASP A 273 16.20 -29.79 21.87
N ASP A 274 14.89 -29.92 21.63
CA ASP A 274 14.36 -30.86 20.64
C ASP A 274 14.64 -30.36 19.21
N PRO A 275 15.39 -31.10 18.36
CA PRO A 275 15.75 -30.66 17.01
C PRO A 275 14.53 -30.39 16.10
N ALA A 276 13.42 -31.11 16.29
CA ALA A 276 12.23 -30.99 15.45
C ALA A 276 11.26 -29.91 15.97
N LEU A 277 11.23 -29.67 17.29
CA LEU A 277 10.24 -28.80 17.94
C LEU A 277 10.80 -27.46 18.44
N SER A 278 12.12 -27.32 18.58
CA SER A 278 12.77 -26.10 19.10
C SER A 278 12.33 -24.84 18.36
N HIS A 279 12.27 -24.88 17.04
CA HIS A 279 11.76 -23.74 16.25
C HIS A 279 10.32 -23.36 16.62
N MET A 280 9.42 -24.33 16.74
CA MET A 280 8.02 -24.08 17.09
C MET A 280 7.84 -23.61 18.53
N ALA A 281 8.65 -24.13 19.46
CA ALA A 281 8.69 -23.68 20.84
C ALA A 281 9.13 -22.22 20.94
N ARG A 282 10.21 -21.85 20.24
CA ARG A 282 10.69 -20.45 20.15
C ARG A 282 9.67 -19.53 19.47
N TYR A 283 9.03 -19.99 18.40
CA TYR A 283 7.94 -19.27 17.74
C TYR A 283 6.79 -18.95 18.71
N ALA A 284 6.43 -19.88 19.58
CA ALA A 284 5.40 -19.65 20.60
C ALA A 284 5.89 -18.71 21.71
N LEU A 285 7.08 -18.96 22.27
CA LEU A 285 7.71 -18.13 23.32
C LEU A 285 7.89 -16.68 22.88
N LEU A 286 8.25 -16.44 21.61
CA LEU A 286 8.38 -15.11 21.03
C LEU A 286 7.07 -14.29 21.18
N GLY A 287 5.91 -14.94 21.02
CA GLY A 287 4.60 -14.29 21.12
C GLY A 287 4.09 -14.09 22.55
N ILE A 288 4.74 -14.65 23.57
CA ILE A 288 4.34 -14.50 24.98
C ILE A 288 4.86 -13.15 25.51
N PRO A 289 3.98 -12.21 25.94
CA PRO A 289 4.40 -10.89 26.42
C PRO A 289 5.19 -10.92 27.74
N ALA A 290 5.12 -12.01 28.50
CA ALA A 290 5.71 -12.10 29.83
C ALA A 290 7.25 -12.18 29.82
N ASP A 291 7.88 -11.53 30.80
CA ASP A 291 9.32 -11.60 31.07
C ASP A 291 9.81 -13.05 31.28
N ALA A 292 8.94 -13.92 31.81
CA ALA A 292 9.21 -15.33 32.03
C ALA A 292 9.67 -16.05 30.76
N ALA A 293 9.14 -15.70 29.58
CA ALA A 293 9.57 -16.31 28.32
C ALA A 293 11.03 -15.93 27.98
N SER A 294 11.43 -14.67 28.21
CA SER A 294 12.82 -14.25 28.07
C SER A 294 13.73 -14.91 29.12
N GLU A 295 13.26 -15.06 30.36
CA GLU A 295 13.98 -15.77 31.43
C GLU A 295 14.27 -17.22 31.06
N ALA A 296 13.27 -17.95 30.56
CA ALA A 296 13.43 -19.34 30.15
C ALA A 296 14.39 -19.48 28.96
N LEU A 297 14.30 -18.59 27.97
CA LEU A 297 15.22 -18.55 26.84
C LEU A 297 16.67 -18.26 27.30
N ARG A 298 16.87 -17.30 28.23
CA ARG A 298 18.20 -17.02 28.82
C ARG A 298 18.76 -18.23 29.55
N ALA A 299 17.95 -18.90 30.36
CA ALA A 299 18.37 -20.09 31.10
C ALA A 299 18.82 -21.24 30.18
N ALA A 300 18.20 -21.36 28.99
CA ALA A 300 18.54 -22.39 28.02
C ALA A 300 19.87 -22.14 27.27
N LEU A 301 20.38 -20.90 27.22
CA LEU A 301 21.61 -20.58 26.48
C LEU A 301 22.82 -21.42 26.92
N GLY A 302 22.93 -21.74 28.21
CA GLY A 302 24.07 -22.49 28.74
C GLY A 302 24.02 -24.00 28.50
N SER A 303 22.86 -24.56 28.14
CA SER A 303 22.67 -26.01 27.96
C SER A 303 22.56 -26.45 26.50
N LEU A 304 22.24 -25.54 25.59
CA LEU A 304 22.02 -25.84 24.18
C LEU A 304 23.32 -25.75 23.36
N GLN A 305 23.31 -26.36 22.18
CA GLN A 305 24.41 -26.33 21.20
C GLN A 305 23.85 -26.14 19.78
N GLY A 306 24.72 -25.80 18.81
CA GLY A 306 24.39 -25.77 17.38
C GLY A 306 23.17 -24.92 17.01
N GLU A 307 22.25 -25.50 16.23
CA GLU A 307 21.07 -24.82 15.69
C GLU A 307 20.08 -24.37 16.78
N GLN A 308 19.89 -25.16 17.85
CA GLN A 308 19.01 -24.82 18.95
C GLN A 308 19.54 -23.62 19.74
N LEU A 309 20.84 -23.59 20.04
CA LEU A 309 21.50 -22.45 20.68
C LEU A 309 21.37 -21.19 19.83
N SER A 310 21.70 -21.29 18.54
CA SER A 310 21.53 -20.21 17.57
C SER A 310 20.08 -19.71 17.56
N GLY A 311 19.11 -20.62 17.47
CA GLY A 311 17.70 -20.28 17.48
C GLY A 311 17.26 -19.51 18.73
N VAL A 312 17.69 -19.95 19.92
CA VAL A 312 17.37 -19.26 21.18
C VAL A 312 18.01 -17.88 21.24
N ALA A 313 19.28 -17.76 20.85
CA ALA A 313 19.97 -16.47 20.78
C ALA A 313 19.26 -15.48 19.84
N LEU A 314 18.84 -15.94 18.65
CA LEU A 314 18.05 -15.13 17.72
C LEU A 314 16.75 -14.65 18.35
N THR A 315 16.04 -15.55 19.05
CA THR A 315 14.73 -15.26 19.65
C THR A 315 14.85 -14.21 20.77
N LEU A 316 15.91 -14.27 21.58
CA LEU A 316 16.22 -13.22 22.57
C LEU A 316 16.49 -11.87 21.90
N GLY A 317 17.21 -11.90 20.77
CA GLY A 317 17.44 -10.74 19.92
C GLY A 317 16.14 -10.10 19.40
N GLU A 318 15.23 -10.90 18.86
CA GLU A 318 13.93 -10.43 18.36
C GLU A 318 13.03 -9.88 19.47
N ARG A 319 13.11 -10.46 20.67
CA ARG A 319 12.41 -9.94 21.86
C ARG A 319 13.02 -8.65 22.39
N GLY A 320 14.23 -8.28 21.97
CA GLY A 320 14.93 -7.09 22.45
C GLY A 320 15.31 -7.19 23.94
N ASP A 321 15.58 -8.40 24.43
CA ASP A 321 15.80 -8.66 25.85
C ASP A 321 17.15 -8.13 26.36
N ALA A 322 17.16 -6.93 26.93
CA ALA A 322 18.38 -6.28 27.46
C ALA A 322 19.13 -7.14 28.50
N LYS A 323 18.42 -7.98 29.27
CA LYS A 323 19.02 -8.85 30.29
C LYS A 323 19.84 -10.00 29.69
N SER A 324 19.75 -10.25 28.39
CA SER A 324 20.51 -11.30 27.68
C SER A 324 21.84 -10.82 27.12
N VAL A 325 22.13 -9.51 27.15
CA VAL A 325 23.28 -8.91 26.47
C VAL A 325 24.61 -9.57 26.86
N ASP A 326 24.91 -9.72 28.15
CA ASP A 326 26.18 -10.32 28.58
C ASP A 326 26.30 -11.80 28.19
N ALA A 327 25.19 -12.54 28.29
CA ALA A 327 25.15 -13.95 27.90
C ALA A 327 25.36 -14.12 26.38
N LEU A 328 24.74 -13.26 25.56
CA LEU A 328 24.93 -13.25 24.11
C LEU A 328 26.32 -12.79 23.71
N ALA A 329 26.90 -11.82 24.43
CA ALA A 329 28.28 -11.37 24.20
C ALA A 329 29.29 -12.50 24.42
N GLY A 330 29.05 -13.36 25.42
CA GLY A 330 29.85 -14.56 25.66
C GLY A 330 29.86 -15.56 24.49
N LEU A 331 28.85 -15.52 23.61
CA LEU A 331 28.75 -16.41 22.43
C LEU A 331 29.53 -15.91 21.22
N ILE A 332 30.08 -14.70 21.22
CA ILE A 332 30.86 -14.16 20.09
C ILE A 332 32.17 -14.96 19.89
N GLY A 333 32.71 -15.56 20.96
CA GLY A 333 33.91 -16.40 20.93
C GLY A 333 33.63 -17.89 20.74
N HIS A 334 32.41 -18.29 20.35
CA HIS A 334 32.03 -19.69 20.20
C HIS A 334 32.69 -20.34 18.96
N ASP A 335 32.99 -21.64 19.04
CA ASP A 335 33.66 -22.38 17.95
C ASP A 335 32.77 -22.57 16.70
N ASP A 336 31.44 -22.58 16.90
CA ASP A 336 30.44 -22.67 15.82
C ASP A 336 30.17 -21.28 15.19
N PRO A 337 30.49 -21.06 13.90
CA PRO A 337 30.26 -19.79 13.22
C PRO A 337 28.77 -19.37 13.15
N GLY A 338 27.83 -20.33 13.11
CA GLY A 338 26.40 -20.05 13.08
C GLY A 338 25.91 -19.45 14.41
N VAL A 339 26.47 -19.93 15.52
CA VAL A 339 26.20 -19.38 16.86
C VAL A 339 26.78 -17.96 16.96
N VAL A 340 28.01 -17.74 16.51
CA VAL A 340 28.65 -16.41 16.52
C VAL A 340 27.85 -15.41 15.69
N GLN A 341 27.48 -15.77 14.46
CA GLN A 341 26.68 -14.92 13.58
C GLN A 341 25.36 -14.52 14.25
N THR A 342 24.69 -15.49 14.87
CA THR A 342 23.40 -15.26 15.49
C THR A 342 23.51 -14.42 16.75
N ALA A 343 24.55 -14.62 17.57
CA ALA A 343 24.82 -13.82 18.75
C ALA A 343 25.09 -12.35 18.41
N VAL A 344 25.95 -12.10 17.42
CA VAL A 344 26.24 -10.75 16.91
C VAL A 344 24.98 -10.08 16.37
N GLY A 345 24.19 -10.81 15.56
CA GLY A 345 22.91 -10.32 15.04
C GLY A 345 21.86 -10.07 16.13
N ALA A 346 21.85 -10.86 17.20
CA ALA A 346 20.93 -10.70 18.33
C ALA A 346 21.28 -9.45 19.16
N LEU A 347 22.57 -9.24 19.45
CA LEU A 347 23.07 -8.03 20.11
C LEU A 347 22.73 -6.77 19.32
N GLY A 348 22.92 -6.79 18.00
CA GLY A 348 22.53 -5.68 17.13
C GLY A 348 21.02 -5.39 17.17
N ARG A 349 20.18 -6.44 17.20
CA ARG A 349 18.72 -6.29 17.34
C ARG A 349 18.31 -5.78 18.72
N ILE A 350 19.00 -6.16 19.79
CA ILE A 350 18.74 -5.61 21.14
C ILE A 350 19.09 -4.12 21.15
N GLY A 351 20.30 -3.78 20.70
CA GLY A 351 20.72 -2.41 20.42
C GLY A 351 20.70 -1.48 21.65
N THR A 352 20.98 -2.01 22.84
CA THR A 352 21.21 -1.20 24.04
C THR A 352 22.65 -0.67 24.07
N PRO A 353 22.94 0.39 24.86
CA PRO A 353 24.32 0.88 25.04
C PRO A 353 25.31 -0.23 25.43
N GLU A 354 24.91 -1.16 26.30
CA GLU A 354 25.75 -2.29 26.72
C GLU A 354 26.04 -3.24 25.57
N ALA A 355 25.04 -3.52 24.70
CA ALA A 355 25.25 -4.34 23.52
C ALA A 355 26.25 -3.70 22.54
N ILE A 356 26.21 -2.37 22.38
CA ILE A 356 27.15 -1.63 21.53
C ILE A 356 28.57 -1.74 22.08
N ILE A 357 28.75 -1.64 23.40
CA ILE A 357 30.07 -1.80 24.05
C ILE A 357 30.66 -3.17 23.69
N HIS A 358 29.88 -4.24 23.82
CA HIS A 358 30.33 -5.60 23.48
C HIS A 358 30.64 -5.77 21.98
N LEU A 359 29.78 -5.24 21.08
CA LEU A 359 30.02 -5.29 19.64
C LEU A 359 31.30 -4.53 19.23
N ARG A 360 31.56 -3.37 19.86
CA ARG A 360 32.79 -2.60 19.63
C ARG A 360 34.02 -3.30 20.18
N ALA A 361 33.93 -3.87 21.39
CA ALA A 361 35.02 -4.63 21.98
C ALA A 361 35.41 -5.84 21.10
N ALA A 362 34.41 -6.55 20.56
CA ALA A 362 34.62 -7.66 19.64
C ALA A 362 35.28 -7.25 18.31
N SER A 363 35.24 -5.96 17.93
CA SER A 363 35.80 -5.46 16.67
C SER A 363 37.31 -5.22 16.69
N ILE A 364 37.95 -5.11 17.87
CA ILE A 364 39.36 -4.66 17.99
C ILE A 364 40.31 -5.59 17.23
N ASP A 365 40.11 -6.90 17.32
CA ASP A 365 40.95 -7.94 16.70
C ASP A 365 40.12 -8.98 15.90
N ALA A 366 38.93 -8.60 15.43
CA ALA A 366 38.05 -9.51 14.70
C ALA A 366 38.68 -9.99 13.38
N SER A 367 38.40 -11.25 13.01
CA SER A 367 38.62 -11.73 11.63
C SER A 367 37.78 -10.93 10.63
N GLU A 368 38.11 -10.98 9.33
CA GLU A 368 37.36 -10.25 8.29
C GLU A 368 35.87 -10.65 8.23
N SER A 369 35.60 -11.95 8.35
CA SER A 369 34.23 -12.48 8.41
C SER A 369 33.47 -11.94 9.63
N LEU A 370 34.09 -11.99 10.82
CA LEU A 370 33.47 -11.46 12.04
C LEU A 370 33.26 -9.95 11.97
N GLN A 371 34.23 -9.20 11.46
CA GLN A 371 34.13 -7.75 11.31
C GLN A 371 32.96 -7.35 10.41
N THR A 372 32.71 -8.10 9.33
CA THR A 372 31.56 -7.87 8.44
C THR A 372 30.23 -8.01 9.18
N MET A 373 30.12 -9.03 10.06
CA MET A 373 28.93 -9.25 10.89
C MET A 373 28.76 -8.15 11.94
N LEU A 374 29.85 -7.75 12.61
CA LEU A 374 29.85 -6.69 13.62
C LEU A 374 29.44 -5.34 13.02
N ASN A 375 29.97 -4.98 11.86
CA ASN A 375 29.62 -3.75 11.15
C ASN A 375 28.13 -3.72 10.77
N SER A 376 27.58 -4.85 10.31
CA SER A 376 26.16 -4.97 10.00
C SER A 376 25.27 -4.86 11.24
N ALA A 377 25.69 -5.46 12.37
CA ALA A 377 24.97 -5.38 13.65
C ALA A 377 24.99 -3.96 14.23
N LEU A 378 26.13 -3.26 14.15
CA LEU A 378 26.25 -1.86 14.54
C LEU A 378 25.37 -0.95 13.67
N LEU A 379 25.36 -1.15 12.35
CA LEU A 379 24.49 -0.38 11.46
C LEU A 379 23.00 -0.57 11.79
N HIS A 380 22.58 -1.82 12.03
CA HIS A 380 21.21 -2.11 12.46
C HIS A 380 20.89 -1.42 13.80
N THR A 381 21.85 -1.41 14.74
CA THR A 381 21.71 -0.72 16.02
C THR A 381 21.53 0.78 15.83
N ALA A 382 22.29 1.42 14.95
CA ALA A 382 22.17 2.84 14.64
C ALA A 382 20.77 3.19 14.08
N GLY A 383 20.23 2.33 13.20
CA GLY A 383 18.84 2.46 12.72
C GLY A 383 17.83 2.42 13.86
N LYS A 384 17.91 1.40 14.74
CA LYS A 384 17.01 1.31 15.92
C LYS A 384 17.19 2.46 16.92
N ALA A 385 18.40 2.97 17.08
CA ALA A 385 18.67 4.13 17.92
C ALA A 385 17.99 5.38 17.33
N THR A 386 18.05 5.56 16.02
CA THR A 386 17.33 6.61 15.27
C THR A 386 15.82 6.51 15.48
N ASP A 387 15.23 5.33 15.28
CA ASP A 387 13.78 5.10 15.45
C ASP A 387 13.28 5.41 16.87
N LYS A 388 14.17 5.28 17.87
CA LYS A 388 13.88 5.57 19.29
C LYS A 388 14.24 6.99 19.71
N GLY A 389 14.69 7.85 18.79
CA GLY A 389 15.12 9.22 19.07
C GLY A 389 16.45 9.34 19.84
N ARG A 390 17.25 8.27 19.90
CA ARG A 390 18.58 8.26 20.52
C ARG A 390 19.63 8.74 19.52
N ASN A 391 19.49 9.99 19.08
CA ASN A 391 20.21 10.51 17.92
C ASN A 391 21.73 10.60 18.15
N GLU A 392 22.19 10.98 19.35
CA GLU A 392 23.63 11.05 19.66
C GLU A 392 24.32 9.68 19.54
N GLU A 393 23.66 8.63 20.04
CA GLU A 393 24.15 7.26 19.97
C GLU A 393 24.18 6.76 18.52
N ALA A 394 23.12 7.01 17.75
CA ALA A 394 23.05 6.64 16.34
C ALA A 394 24.12 7.36 15.50
N LEU A 395 24.29 8.67 15.69
CA LEU A 395 25.32 9.46 15.02
C LEU A 395 26.72 8.95 15.32
N ALA A 396 27.02 8.63 16.59
CA ALA A 396 28.31 8.09 16.97
C ALA A 396 28.63 6.74 16.29
N ILE A 397 27.61 5.93 15.99
CA ILE A 397 27.80 4.68 15.24
C ILE A 397 27.95 4.96 13.75
N TYR A 398 27.09 5.80 13.16
CA TYR A 398 27.18 6.14 11.73
C TYR A 398 28.51 6.80 11.37
N ASP A 399 29.02 7.69 12.23
CA ASP A 399 30.32 8.35 12.01
C ASP A 399 31.51 7.39 12.11
N ASP A 400 31.42 6.38 12.96
CA ASP A 400 32.44 5.34 13.08
C ASP A 400 32.43 4.42 11.83
N LEU A 401 31.24 3.97 11.43
CA LEU A 401 31.07 3.06 10.29
C LEU A 401 31.40 3.71 8.94
N ARG A 402 31.11 5.01 8.75
CA ARG A 402 31.37 5.68 7.47
C ARG A 402 32.86 5.82 7.14
N VAL A 403 33.73 5.83 8.15
CA VAL A 403 35.19 5.93 7.96
C VAL A 403 35.92 4.59 8.17
N GLN A 404 35.18 3.52 8.48
CA GLN A 404 35.74 2.21 8.76
C GLN A 404 36.16 1.52 7.46
N SER A 405 37.47 1.34 7.24
CA SER A 405 38.02 0.73 6.02
C SER A 405 37.62 -0.74 5.85
N ARG A 406 37.31 -1.44 6.94
CA ARG A 406 36.83 -2.83 6.95
C ARG A 406 35.31 -2.95 6.79
N ALA A 407 34.58 -1.85 6.67
CA ALA A 407 33.15 -1.87 6.38
C ALA A 407 32.92 -2.07 4.88
N SER A 408 31.92 -2.87 4.52
CA SER A 408 31.52 -3.04 3.12
C SER A 408 30.93 -1.74 2.57
N ASP A 409 30.95 -1.60 1.24
CA ASP A 409 30.41 -0.42 0.55
C ASP A 409 28.95 -0.15 0.95
N ALA A 410 28.13 -1.20 1.06
CA ALA A 410 26.74 -1.08 1.51
C ALA A 410 26.64 -0.52 2.93
N VAL A 411 27.51 -0.95 3.86
CA VAL A 411 27.51 -0.43 5.24
C VAL A 411 28.01 1.00 5.29
N ARG A 412 29.09 1.34 4.57
CA ARG A 412 29.61 2.71 4.53
C ARG A 412 28.60 3.68 3.92
N GLY A 413 27.99 3.32 2.79
CA GLY A 413 26.95 4.14 2.14
C GLY A 413 25.74 4.37 3.05
N ALA A 414 25.23 3.32 3.69
CA ALA A 414 24.13 3.44 4.65
C ALA A 414 24.51 4.33 5.86
N ALA A 415 25.74 4.20 6.35
CA ALA A 415 26.25 5.02 7.45
C ALA A 415 26.43 6.49 7.05
N VAL A 416 26.95 6.79 5.86
CA VAL A 416 27.04 8.16 5.32
C VAL A 416 25.66 8.79 5.22
N ARG A 417 24.70 8.09 4.60
CA ARG A 417 23.33 8.58 4.46
C ARG A 417 22.68 8.81 5.82
N GLY A 418 22.77 7.84 6.75
CA GLY A 418 22.26 7.97 8.11
C GLY A 418 22.88 9.16 8.86
N ALA A 419 24.19 9.32 8.78
CA ALA A 419 24.93 10.43 9.38
C ALA A 419 24.51 11.82 8.86
N ILE A 420 24.21 11.93 7.56
CA ILE A 420 23.78 13.19 6.94
C ILE A 420 22.32 13.47 7.30
N VAL A 421 21.41 12.52 7.06
CA VAL A 421 19.96 12.70 7.24
C VAL A 421 19.63 12.99 8.70
N LEU A 422 20.25 12.28 9.65
CA LEU A 422 19.99 12.47 11.07
C LEU A 422 20.45 13.83 11.61
N ARG A 423 21.45 14.46 10.97
CA ARG A 423 21.88 15.83 11.28
C ARG A 423 21.00 16.91 10.64
N GLY A 424 20.16 16.56 9.67
CA GLY A 424 19.41 17.53 8.89
C GLY A 424 20.32 18.57 8.22
N ALA A 425 20.04 19.85 8.41
CA ALA A 425 20.82 20.94 7.81
C ALA A 425 22.29 20.98 8.26
N GLU A 426 22.60 20.52 9.48
CA GLU A 426 24.00 20.42 9.96
C GLU A 426 24.79 19.34 9.20
N GLY A 427 24.10 18.43 8.50
CA GLY A 427 24.70 17.38 7.68
C GLY A 427 25.12 17.84 6.29
N PHE A 428 24.74 19.05 5.85
CA PHE A 428 25.02 19.51 4.49
C PHE A 428 26.51 19.59 4.12
N PRO A 429 27.44 20.02 5.00
CA PRO A 429 28.87 19.96 4.69
C PRO A 429 29.35 18.52 4.41
N LEU A 430 28.91 17.55 5.21
CA LEU A 430 29.24 16.13 5.04
C LEU A 430 28.62 15.57 3.74
N MET A 431 27.41 16.02 3.38
CA MET A 431 26.76 15.67 2.12
C MET A 431 27.62 16.09 0.91
N ILE A 432 28.08 17.35 0.89
CA ILE A 432 28.94 17.87 -0.18
C ILE A 432 30.30 17.19 -0.20
N GLU A 433 30.91 16.97 0.98
CA GLU A 433 32.16 16.22 1.10
C GLU A 433 32.02 14.82 0.50
N SER A 434 30.93 14.11 0.82
CA SER A 434 30.66 12.76 0.34
C SER A 434 30.46 12.71 -1.17
N ILE A 435 29.74 13.68 -1.75
CA ILE A 435 29.54 13.81 -3.20
C ILE A 435 30.86 14.14 -3.93
N ARG A 436 31.72 14.95 -3.30
CA ARG A 436 33.01 15.37 -3.88
C ARG A 436 34.08 14.28 -3.79
N GLY A 437 34.07 13.47 -2.74
CA GLY A 437 35.08 12.46 -2.45
C GLY A 437 35.16 11.36 -3.51
N GLU A 438 36.06 10.39 -3.34
CA GLU A 438 36.31 9.32 -4.32
C GLU A 438 35.53 8.03 -4.05
N ASP A 439 35.06 7.80 -2.80
CA ASP A 439 34.33 6.58 -2.42
C ASP A 439 32.94 6.52 -3.11
N PRO A 440 32.71 5.58 -4.05
CA PRO A 440 31.44 5.51 -4.79
C PRO A 440 30.22 5.32 -3.88
N ALA A 441 30.37 4.56 -2.79
CA ALA A 441 29.29 4.33 -1.84
C ALA A 441 28.90 5.60 -1.08
N ALA A 442 29.90 6.43 -0.73
CA ALA A 442 29.66 7.70 -0.08
C ALA A 442 29.06 8.73 -1.04
N GLN A 443 29.48 8.72 -2.32
CA GLN A 443 28.93 9.60 -3.35
C GLN A 443 27.43 9.34 -3.56
N GLU A 444 27.05 8.07 -3.78
CA GLU A 444 25.65 7.68 -3.96
C GLU A 444 24.83 8.02 -2.72
N ALA A 445 25.35 7.72 -1.53
CA ALA A 445 24.70 8.06 -0.27
C ALA A 445 24.50 9.57 -0.09
N GLY A 446 25.46 10.40 -0.49
CA GLY A 446 25.35 11.86 -0.43
C GLY A 446 24.27 12.41 -1.37
N LEU A 447 24.16 11.86 -2.58
CA LEU A 447 23.09 12.22 -3.53
C LEU A 447 21.70 11.78 -3.01
N MET A 448 21.59 10.57 -2.47
CA MET A 448 20.33 10.09 -1.87
C MET A 448 19.93 10.93 -0.65
N ALA A 449 20.89 11.27 0.23
CA ALA A 449 20.63 12.09 1.40
C ALA A 449 20.14 13.50 1.01
N ALA A 450 20.58 14.05 -0.12
CA ALA A 450 20.07 15.32 -0.62
C ALA A 450 18.57 15.27 -0.92
N LEU A 451 18.11 14.20 -1.56
CA LEU A 451 16.69 13.97 -1.86
C LEU A 451 15.88 13.81 -0.57
N ASP A 452 16.39 13.04 0.40
CA ASP A 452 15.76 12.90 1.72
C ASP A 452 15.62 14.24 2.46
N LEU A 453 16.58 15.16 2.24
CA LEU A 453 16.66 16.47 2.87
C LEU A 453 16.10 17.61 2.00
N ARG A 454 15.25 17.31 1.02
CA ARG A 454 14.65 18.33 0.14
C ARG A 454 13.91 19.43 0.93
N GLU A 455 13.10 19.02 1.90
CA GLU A 455 12.32 19.95 2.74
C GLU A 455 13.19 20.71 3.74
N ALA A 456 14.39 20.19 4.05
CA ALA A 456 15.36 20.85 4.93
C ALA A 456 16.17 21.95 4.21
N GLY A 457 15.95 22.16 2.91
CA GLY A 457 16.64 23.19 2.13
C GLY A 457 18.00 22.76 1.58
N ALA A 458 18.18 21.47 1.28
CA ALA A 458 19.43 20.96 0.68
C ALA A 458 19.69 21.51 -0.74
N ALA A 459 18.64 21.83 -1.51
CA ALA A 459 18.76 22.26 -2.90
C ALA A 459 19.61 23.54 -3.10
N PRO A 460 19.34 24.68 -2.42
CA PRO A 460 20.19 25.87 -2.56
C PRO A 460 21.63 25.63 -2.09
N PHE A 461 21.85 24.73 -1.12
CA PHE A 461 23.20 24.39 -0.66
C PHE A 461 23.98 23.62 -1.73
N LEU A 462 23.35 22.61 -2.35
CA LEU A 462 23.92 21.88 -3.48
C LEU A 462 24.17 22.77 -4.69
N ALA A 463 23.20 23.63 -5.03
CA ALA A 463 23.32 24.55 -6.15
C ALA A 463 24.53 25.49 -6.01
N ASN A 464 24.81 25.96 -4.79
CA ASN A 464 26.01 26.77 -4.50
C ASN A 464 27.31 25.97 -4.57
N ALA A 465 27.26 24.67 -4.27
CA ALA A 465 28.43 23.80 -4.29
C ALA A 465 28.80 23.29 -5.70
N LEU A 466 27.87 23.33 -6.68
CA LEU A 466 28.03 22.78 -8.04
C LEU A 466 29.40 23.09 -8.67
N ASN A 467 29.80 24.36 -8.73
CA ASN A 467 31.04 24.77 -9.39
C ASN A 467 32.31 24.25 -8.69
N SER A 468 32.21 23.83 -7.43
CA SER A 468 33.32 23.24 -6.68
C SER A 468 33.43 21.72 -6.84
N LEU A 469 32.45 21.10 -7.51
CA LEU A 469 32.44 19.66 -7.75
C LEU A 469 33.18 19.32 -9.05
N PRO A 470 33.78 18.13 -9.15
CA PRO A 470 34.30 17.61 -10.42
C PRO A 470 33.21 17.58 -11.51
N ALA A 471 33.59 17.73 -12.78
CA ALA A 471 32.65 17.83 -13.90
C ALA A 471 31.66 16.65 -13.97
N GLU A 472 32.12 15.43 -13.72
CA GLU A 472 31.27 14.23 -13.66
C GLU A 472 30.21 14.32 -12.55
N ARG A 473 30.54 14.98 -11.43
CA ARG A 473 29.64 15.15 -10.28
C ARG A 473 28.67 16.29 -10.48
N GLN A 474 29.08 17.35 -11.19
CA GLN A 474 28.18 18.44 -11.58
C GLN A 474 26.96 17.93 -12.35
N MET A 475 27.15 16.98 -13.27
CA MET A 475 26.05 16.38 -14.03
C MET A 475 25.04 15.65 -13.13
N LEU A 476 25.53 14.81 -12.21
CA LEU A 476 24.68 14.06 -11.27
C LEU A 476 23.93 14.99 -10.32
N VAL A 477 24.62 15.99 -9.76
CA VAL A 477 24.00 16.95 -8.84
C VAL A 477 22.99 17.84 -9.56
N ALA A 478 23.25 18.23 -10.82
CA ALA A 478 22.27 18.96 -11.61
C ALA A 478 20.97 18.17 -11.76
N GLY A 479 21.06 16.87 -12.10
CA GLY A 479 19.89 15.98 -12.18
C GLY A 479 19.13 15.88 -10.85
N VAL A 480 19.84 15.67 -9.74
CA VAL A 480 19.23 15.65 -8.41
C VAL A 480 18.51 16.96 -8.09
N LEU A 481 19.10 18.11 -8.44
CA LEU A 481 18.45 19.42 -8.25
C LEU A 481 17.17 19.59 -9.09
N GLY A 482 17.11 18.98 -10.28
CA GLY A 482 15.89 18.90 -11.09
C GLY A 482 14.80 18.10 -10.39
N GLU A 483 15.13 16.88 -9.92
CA GLU A 483 14.22 15.99 -9.19
C GLU A 483 13.72 16.58 -7.86
N MET A 484 14.51 17.43 -7.21
CA MET A 484 14.11 18.13 -5.98
C MET A 484 13.01 19.17 -6.21
N GLU A 485 12.79 19.61 -7.46
CA GLU A 485 11.77 20.58 -7.86
C GLU A 485 11.79 21.90 -7.04
N ASP A 486 12.96 22.32 -6.55
CA ASP A 486 13.12 23.52 -5.72
C ASP A 486 13.68 24.70 -6.55
N GLU A 487 12.82 25.70 -6.81
CA GLU A 487 13.17 26.90 -7.59
C GLU A 487 14.37 27.67 -7.02
N ARG A 488 14.71 27.50 -5.74
CA ARG A 488 15.89 28.13 -5.12
C ARG A 488 17.21 27.63 -5.72
N ALA A 489 17.20 26.49 -6.43
CA ALA A 489 18.35 25.97 -7.17
C ALA A 489 18.60 26.65 -8.52
N ILE A 490 17.61 27.39 -9.06
CA ILE A 490 17.68 28.01 -10.39
C ILE A 490 18.96 28.83 -10.61
N PRO A 491 19.40 29.72 -9.68
CA PRO A 491 20.61 30.52 -9.92
C PRO A 491 21.87 29.68 -10.14
N GLY A 492 22.04 28.61 -9.35
CA GLY A 492 23.20 27.71 -9.48
C GLY A 492 23.16 26.88 -10.77
N LEU A 493 21.98 26.36 -11.12
CA LEU A 493 21.78 25.64 -12.39
C LEU A 493 22.00 26.55 -13.61
N LEU A 494 21.54 27.80 -13.56
CA LEU A 494 21.81 28.78 -14.63
C LEU A 494 23.30 29.10 -14.77
N ALA A 495 24.01 29.26 -13.66
CA ALA A 495 25.46 29.45 -13.69
C ALA A 495 26.17 28.26 -14.36
N LEU A 496 25.76 27.03 -14.02
CA LEU A 496 26.31 25.81 -14.61
C LEU A 496 25.97 25.69 -16.10
N ALA A 497 24.74 26.01 -16.52
CA ALA A 497 24.33 26.00 -17.92
C ALA A 497 25.16 26.97 -18.79
N LYS A 498 25.55 28.12 -18.23
CA LYS A 498 26.32 29.15 -18.93
C LYS A 498 27.82 28.85 -19.00
N ALA A 499 28.41 28.33 -17.94
CA ALA A 499 29.87 28.28 -17.77
C ALA A 499 30.46 26.89 -17.44
N GLY A 500 29.63 25.85 -17.31
CA GLY A 500 30.09 24.49 -17.03
C GLY A 500 30.78 23.80 -18.21
N GLU A 501 31.31 22.60 -17.96
CA GLU A 501 31.78 21.70 -19.02
C GLU A 501 30.59 21.18 -19.86
N PRO A 502 30.79 20.80 -21.14
CA PRO A 502 29.71 20.50 -22.07
C PRO A 502 28.61 19.57 -21.52
N GLY A 503 28.99 18.46 -20.87
CA GLY A 503 28.03 17.53 -20.26
C GLY A 503 27.25 18.13 -19.10
N ALA A 504 27.90 18.94 -18.25
CA ALA A 504 27.27 19.61 -17.12
C ALA A 504 26.33 20.74 -17.57
N ARG A 505 26.67 21.46 -18.65
CA ARG A 505 25.79 22.47 -19.25
C ARG A 505 24.47 21.87 -19.70
N LEU A 506 24.53 20.75 -20.42
CA LEU A 506 23.34 20.05 -20.92
C LEU A 506 22.48 19.51 -19.77
N ALA A 507 23.10 18.90 -18.76
CA ALA A 507 22.40 18.41 -17.57
C ALA A 507 21.68 19.55 -16.83
N ALA A 508 22.34 20.71 -16.68
CA ALA A 508 21.75 21.88 -16.06
C ALA A 508 20.54 22.42 -16.84
N ILE A 509 20.63 22.52 -18.17
CA ILE A 509 19.53 22.98 -19.02
C ILE A 509 18.31 22.05 -18.91
N ARG A 510 18.55 20.73 -18.90
CA ARG A 510 17.48 19.74 -18.73
C ARG A 510 16.78 19.88 -17.37
N SER A 511 17.57 20.02 -16.31
CA SER A 511 17.08 20.18 -14.94
C SER A 511 16.28 21.48 -14.77
N LEU A 512 16.72 22.57 -15.42
CA LEU A 512 15.96 23.82 -15.46
C LEU A 512 14.58 23.63 -16.14
N ALA A 513 14.50 22.83 -17.21
CA ALA A 513 13.23 22.56 -17.88
C ALA A 513 12.22 21.85 -16.96
N GLU A 514 12.69 20.97 -16.07
CA GLU A 514 11.87 20.24 -15.10
C GLU A 514 11.27 21.16 -14.03
N LEU A 515 12.01 22.18 -13.60
CA LEU A 515 11.51 23.21 -12.67
C LEU A 515 10.35 24.05 -13.25
N GLY A 516 10.24 24.13 -14.58
CA GLY A 516 8.99 24.49 -15.27
C GLY A 516 8.48 25.93 -15.09
N THR A 517 9.29 26.86 -14.58
CA THR A 517 8.85 28.23 -14.29
C THR A 517 8.98 29.17 -15.50
N GLY A 518 8.04 30.11 -15.65
CA GLY A 518 8.07 31.12 -16.71
C GLY A 518 9.26 32.09 -16.61
N SER A 519 9.86 32.24 -15.42
CA SER A 519 11.07 33.05 -15.20
C SER A 519 12.32 32.50 -15.90
N LEU A 520 12.28 31.23 -16.34
CA LEU A 520 13.36 30.59 -17.10
C LEU A 520 13.33 30.92 -18.59
N VAL A 521 12.26 31.53 -19.11
CA VAL A 521 12.16 31.84 -20.54
C VAL A 521 13.27 32.80 -21.01
N PRO A 522 13.51 33.96 -20.37
CA PRO A 522 14.60 34.85 -20.80
C PRO A 522 15.99 34.18 -20.82
N PRO A 523 16.46 33.48 -19.76
CA PRO A 523 17.79 32.86 -19.80
C PRO A 523 17.87 31.66 -20.75
N LEU A 524 16.80 30.88 -20.94
CA LEU A 524 16.82 29.80 -21.93
C LEU A 524 16.83 30.34 -23.38
N VAL A 525 16.19 31.47 -23.64
CA VAL A 525 16.28 32.14 -24.95
C VAL A 525 17.69 32.68 -25.21
N GLU A 526 18.39 33.15 -24.18
CA GLU A 526 19.83 33.50 -24.27
C GLU A 526 20.67 32.25 -24.63
N LEU A 527 20.49 31.14 -23.91
CA LEU A 527 21.20 29.87 -24.17
C LEU A 527 20.85 29.24 -25.51
N MET A 528 19.67 29.50 -26.07
CA MET A 528 19.30 29.08 -27.43
C MET A 528 20.17 29.75 -28.52
N GLN A 529 20.88 30.84 -28.17
CA GLN A 529 21.85 31.52 -29.02
C GLN A 529 23.30 31.14 -28.70
N ASP A 530 23.53 30.11 -27.88
CA ASP A 530 24.88 29.67 -27.54
C ASP A 530 25.66 29.26 -28.81
N PRO A 531 26.97 29.56 -28.89
CA PRO A 531 27.80 29.10 -30.00
C PRO A 531 27.94 27.57 -30.03
N ASP A 532 27.77 26.87 -28.90
CA ASP A 532 27.68 25.43 -28.88
C ASP A 532 26.30 24.97 -29.37
N ALA A 533 26.28 24.28 -30.51
CA ALA A 533 25.05 23.82 -31.15
C ALA A 533 24.26 22.83 -30.29
N PHE A 534 24.92 22.02 -29.44
CA PHE A 534 24.23 21.10 -28.54
C PHE A 534 23.53 21.84 -27.41
N VAL A 535 24.19 22.85 -26.84
CA VAL A 535 23.60 23.71 -25.78
C VAL A 535 22.44 24.50 -26.34
N ALA A 536 22.59 25.09 -27.54
CA ALA A 536 21.52 25.81 -28.20
C ALA A 536 20.29 24.92 -28.48
N ALA A 537 20.52 23.68 -28.92
CA ALA A 537 19.45 22.70 -29.18
C ALA A 537 18.77 22.21 -27.90
N GLU A 538 19.53 21.95 -26.83
CA GLU A 538 18.98 21.56 -25.53
C GLU A 538 18.15 22.70 -24.93
N ALA A 539 18.60 23.97 -25.05
CA ALA A 539 17.85 25.13 -24.58
C ALA A 539 16.53 25.34 -25.34
N GLN A 540 16.54 25.12 -26.66
CA GLN A 540 15.32 25.13 -27.48
C GLN A 540 14.35 24.00 -27.07
N SER A 541 14.88 22.82 -26.78
CA SER A 541 14.10 21.67 -26.30
C SER A 541 13.51 21.95 -24.91
N ALA A 542 14.29 22.51 -24.00
CA ALA A 542 13.85 22.94 -22.66
C ALA A 542 12.70 23.94 -22.74
N LEU A 543 12.82 24.99 -23.56
CA LEU A 543 11.74 25.96 -23.81
C LEU A 543 10.47 25.29 -24.35
N SER A 544 10.63 24.29 -25.21
CA SER A 544 9.51 23.53 -25.78
C SER A 544 8.84 22.62 -24.74
N ALA A 545 9.58 22.16 -23.74
CA ALA A 545 9.10 21.26 -22.67
C ALA A 545 8.50 21.97 -21.45
N LEU A 546 8.75 23.29 -21.27
CA LEU A 546 8.19 24.06 -20.15
C LEU A 546 6.66 23.89 -20.04
N LYS A 547 6.11 23.86 -18.84
CA LYS A 547 4.66 23.65 -18.64
C LYS A 547 3.97 24.95 -18.24
N GLY A 548 2.69 25.05 -18.61
CA GLY A 548 1.79 26.09 -18.11
C GLY A 548 1.75 27.39 -18.90
N GLN A 549 0.64 28.11 -18.74
CA GLN A 549 0.30 29.34 -19.47
C GLN A 549 1.23 30.51 -19.14
N VAL A 550 1.86 30.51 -17.96
CA VAL A 550 2.81 31.55 -17.56
C VAL A 550 4.07 31.50 -18.43
N ALA A 551 4.58 30.30 -18.72
CA ALA A 551 5.68 30.13 -19.65
C ALA A 551 5.28 30.54 -21.08
N ASP A 552 4.05 30.21 -21.50
CA ASP A 552 3.55 30.61 -22.82
C ASP A 552 3.47 32.13 -22.97
N ALA A 553 2.93 32.84 -21.98
CA ALA A 553 2.87 34.29 -21.98
C ALA A 553 4.28 34.91 -22.04
N ALA A 554 5.22 34.38 -21.25
CA ALA A 554 6.61 34.83 -21.27
C ALA A 554 7.30 34.57 -22.62
N ILE A 555 7.01 33.45 -23.30
CA ILE A 555 7.52 33.16 -24.65
C ILE A 555 6.95 34.15 -25.66
N VAL A 556 5.66 34.50 -25.58
CA VAL A 556 5.03 35.50 -26.46
C VAL A 556 5.64 36.88 -26.25
N GLU A 557 5.82 37.31 -25.01
CA GLU A 557 6.48 38.59 -24.70
C GLU A 557 7.92 38.60 -25.22
N ARG A 558 8.64 37.48 -25.08
CA ARG A 558 10.01 37.40 -25.60
C ARG A 558 10.05 37.40 -27.12
N LEU A 559 9.09 36.76 -27.80
CA LEU A 559 8.96 36.76 -29.26
C LEU A 559 8.80 38.17 -29.83
N LYS A 560 8.07 39.05 -29.14
CA LYS A 560 7.92 40.46 -29.54
C LYS A 560 9.22 41.26 -29.48
N ALA A 561 10.18 40.82 -28.65
CA ALA A 561 11.37 41.58 -28.31
C ALA A 561 12.65 41.08 -29.00
N VAL A 562 12.60 39.96 -29.73
CA VAL A 562 13.77 39.37 -30.40
C VAL A 562 13.63 39.43 -31.92
N GLU A 563 14.77 39.53 -32.61
CA GLU A 563 14.86 39.57 -34.07
C GLU A 563 15.87 38.53 -34.60
N GLY A 564 16.01 38.45 -35.92
CA GLY A 564 16.95 37.55 -36.60
C GLY A 564 16.79 36.06 -36.24
N ALA A 565 17.91 35.35 -36.15
CA ALA A 565 17.94 33.90 -35.89
C ALA A 565 17.26 33.50 -34.57
N ALA A 566 17.31 34.37 -33.55
CA ALA A 566 16.68 34.11 -32.26
C ALA A 566 15.15 34.08 -32.37
N CYS A 567 14.58 35.01 -33.12
CA CYS A 567 13.14 35.04 -33.38
C CYS A 567 12.69 33.82 -34.18
N ILE A 568 13.43 33.43 -35.23
CA ILE A 568 13.13 32.23 -36.03
C ILE A 568 13.05 30.97 -35.15
N LYS A 569 14.05 30.72 -34.29
CA LYS A 569 14.04 29.57 -33.38
C LYS A 569 12.88 29.65 -32.37
N LEU A 570 12.55 30.85 -31.87
CA LEU A 570 11.45 31.03 -30.93
C LEU A 570 10.07 30.81 -31.58
N ILE A 571 9.91 31.11 -32.88
CA ILE A 571 8.72 30.74 -33.66
C ILE A 571 8.56 29.22 -33.70
N GLU A 572 9.66 28.46 -33.82
CA GLU A 572 9.59 27.00 -33.78
C GLU A 572 9.13 26.46 -32.42
N VAL A 573 9.61 27.06 -31.32
CA VAL A 573 9.17 26.76 -29.95
C VAL A 573 7.67 27.05 -29.81
N VAL A 574 7.21 28.22 -30.22
CA VAL A 574 5.78 28.61 -30.23
C VAL A 574 4.94 27.60 -30.99
N ALA A 575 5.41 27.17 -32.16
CA ALA A 575 4.69 26.23 -33.00
C ALA A 575 4.68 24.81 -32.43
N HIS A 576 5.75 24.38 -31.76
CA HIS A 576 5.82 23.08 -31.09
C HIS A 576 4.85 23.03 -29.90
N ARG A 577 4.84 24.11 -29.11
CA ARG A 577 3.95 24.29 -27.95
C ARG A 577 2.51 24.63 -28.31
N ARG A 578 2.27 25.06 -29.56
CA ARG A 578 0.96 25.51 -30.08
C ARG A 578 0.37 26.69 -29.28
N ILE A 579 1.16 27.72 -29.07
CA ILE A 579 0.76 28.87 -28.24
C ILE A 579 -0.20 29.78 -29.03
N ASP A 580 -1.50 29.61 -28.83
CA ASP A 580 -2.54 30.42 -29.51
C ASP A 580 -2.36 31.92 -29.28
N GLY A 581 -1.92 32.34 -28.09
CA GLY A 581 -1.64 33.75 -27.77
C GLY A 581 -0.54 34.38 -28.63
N ALA A 582 0.27 33.58 -29.34
CA ALA A 582 1.30 34.07 -30.26
C ALA A 582 0.77 34.44 -31.64
N LYS A 583 -0.45 34.00 -32.00
CA LYS A 583 -1.03 34.21 -33.35
C LYS A 583 -1.01 35.67 -33.81
N PRO A 584 -1.36 36.68 -32.98
CA PRO A 584 -1.27 38.08 -33.41
C PRO A 584 0.15 38.52 -33.75
N VAL A 585 1.15 38.07 -32.99
CA VAL A 585 2.57 38.39 -33.24
C VAL A 585 3.04 37.72 -34.52
N LEU A 586 2.73 36.44 -34.71
CA LEU A 586 3.06 35.70 -35.92
C LEU A 586 2.38 36.31 -37.16
N ALA A 587 1.13 36.76 -37.06
CA ALA A 587 0.42 37.42 -38.15
C ALA A 587 1.13 38.69 -38.63
N GLY A 588 1.63 39.52 -37.72
CA GLY A 588 2.45 40.67 -38.07
C GLY A 588 3.74 40.25 -38.78
N LEU A 589 4.44 39.24 -38.26
CA LEU A 589 5.69 38.74 -38.83
C LEU A 589 5.51 38.13 -40.23
N MET A 590 4.37 37.50 -40.54
CA MET A 590 4.06 36.98 -41.88
C MET A 590 4.01 38.06 -42.97
N THR A 591 3.82 39.33 -42.58
CA THR A 591 3.79 40.49 -43.49
C THR A 591 5.02 41.39 -43.40
N GLY A 592 6.00 41.02 -42.56
CA GLY A 592 7.20 41.83 -42.32
C GLY A 592 8.15 41.89 -43.53
N PRO A 593 9.15 42.78 -43.55
CA PRO A 593 10.07 42.92 -44.69
C PRO A 593 11.13 41.81 -44.77
N ASP A 594 11.47 41.14 -43.67
CA ASP A 594 12.48 40.07 -43.61
C ASP A 594 11.91 38.76 -44.18
N ALA A 595 12.55 38.22 -45.23
CA ALA A 595 12.06 37.04 -45.94
C ALA A 595 12.17 35.74 -45.13
N ASP A 596 13.23 35.57 -44.36
CA ASP A 596 13.44 34.37 -43.55
C ASP A 596 12.48 34.37 -42.36
N MET A 597 12.27 35.54 -41.75
CA MET A 597 11.30 35.73 -40.68
C MET A 597 9.86 35.50 -41.14
N ARG A 598 9.47 36.09 -42.28
CA ARG A 598 8.15 35.86 -42.88
C ARG A 598 7.91 34.38 -43.10
N LEU A 599 8.86 33.69 -43.74
CA LEU A 599 8.75 32.27 -44.05
C LEU A 599 8.67 31.41 -42.79
N ALA A 600 9.47 31.72 -41.76
CA ALA A 600 9.41 31.06 -40.47
C ALA A 600 8.04 31.27 -39.80
N ALA A 601 7.53 32.50 -39.77
CA ALA A 601 6.23 32.83 -39.21
C ALA A 601 5.08 32.10 -39.91
N ILE A 602 5.08 32.05 -41.25
CA ILE A 602 4.08 31.31 -42.04
C ILE A 602 4.09 29.83 -41.67
N ARG A 603 5.28 29.22 -41.63
CA ARG A 603 5.43 27.79 -41.30
C ARG A 603 5.03 27.51 -39.86
N GLY A 604 5.44 28.37 -38.93
CA GLY A 604 5.11 28.28 -37.51
C GLY A 604 3.61 28.38 -37.26
N TYR A 605 2.98 29.44 -37.77
CA TYR A 605 1.53 29.64 -37.69
C TYR A 605 0.77 28.43 -38.27
N GLY A 606 1.18 27.96 -39.45
CA GLY A 606 0.54 26.84 -40.12
C GLY A 606 0.58 25.49 -39.37
N ARG A 607 1.49 25.29 -38.40
CA ARG A 607 1.56 24.04 -37.61
C ARG A 607 0.41 23.88 -36.63
N PHE A 608 -0.22 24.97 -36.20
CA PHE A 608 -1.30 24.95 -35.22
C PHE A 608 -2.50 25.83 -35.61
N ALA A 609 -2.53 26.31 -36.85
CA ALA A 609 -3.70 26.96 -37.44
C ALA A 609 -4.92 26.03 -37.41
N ALA A 610 -6.09 26.59 -37.15
CA ALA A 610 -7.39 25.96 -37.19
C ALA A 610 -8.28 26.62 -38.25
N ALA A 611 -9.50 26.10 -38.43
CA ALA A 611 -10.42 26.63 -39.43
C ALA A 611 -10.69 28.14 -39.30
N ASP A 612 -10.74 28.66 -38.08
CA ASP A 612 -10.98 30.08 -37.79
C ASP A 612 -9.80 30.97 -38.22
N ASP A 613 -8.61 30.39 -38.43
CA ASP A 613 -7.42 31.10 -38.89
C ASP A 613 -7.35 31.24 -40.43
N LEU A 614 -8.28 30.64 -41.18
CA LEU A 614 -8.25 30.69 -42.65
C LEU A 614 -8.21 32.13 -43.19
N GLY A 615 -9.01 33.03 -42.60
CA GLY A 615 -9.08 34.42 -43.02
C GLY A 615 -7.71 35.11 -42.98
N VAL A 616 -7.00 34.97 -41.85
CA VAL A 616 -5.67 35.55 -41.65
C VAL A 616 -4.67 35.03 -42.69
N LEU A 617 -4.65 33.71 -42.92
CA LEU A 617 -3.73 33.10 -43.88
C LEU A 617 -4.07 33.49 -45.33
N LEU A 618 -5.36 33.60 -45.67
CA LEU A 618 -5.81 34.02 -46.99
C LEU A 618 -5.46 35.48 -47.28
N ASP A 619 -5.58 36.35 -46.29
CA ASP A 619 -5.23 37.76 -46.40
C ASP A 619 -3.74 37.96 -46.72
N VAL A 620 -2.86 37.17 -46.10
CA VAL A 620 -1.44 37.16 -46.44
C VAL A 620 -1.21 36.54 -47.82
N CYS A 621 -1.85 35.42 -48.12
CA CYS A 621 -1.62 34.68 -49.37
C CYS A 621 -2.00 35.48 -50.61
N LYS A 622 -3.13 36.18 -50.59
CA LYS A 622 -3.62 36.94 -51.76
C LYS A 622 -2.72 38.13 -52.12
N GLN A 623 -1.96 38.66 -51.16
CA GLN A 623 -1.07 39.81 -51.34
C GLN A 623 0.39 39.41 -51.59
N SER A 624 0.76 38.14 -51.37
CA SER A 624 2.13 37.69 -51.52
C SER A 624 2.55 37.58 -52.98
N GLU A 625 3.75 38.08 -53.29
CA GLU A 625 4.42 37.92 -54.59
C GLU A 625 5.61 36.94 -54.50
N ASN A 626 6.02 36.55 -53.29
CA ASN A 626 7.13 35.62 -53.10
C ASN A 626 6.66 34.17 -53.29
N PRO A 627 7.22 33.39 -54.25
CA PRO A 627 6.79 32.03 -54.51
C PRO A 627 6.97 31.06 -53.34
N THR A 628 8.00 31.29 -52.52
CA THR A 628 8.31 30.46 -51.34
C THR A 628 7.26 30.68 -50.25
N ASP A 629 6.89 31.94 -50.01
CA ASP A 629 5.86 32.33 -49.05
C ASP A 629 4.49 31.78 -49.49
N ILE A 630 4.12 31.94 -50.76
CA ILE A 630 2.88 31.40 -51.35
C ILE A 630 2.80 29.88 -51.17
N THR A 631 3.91 29.17 -51.39
CA THR A 631 3.95 27.71 -51.21
C THR A 631 3.77 27.31 -49.75
N ALA A 632 4.37 28.03 -48.81
CA ALA A 632 4.21 27.79 -47.39
C ALA A 632 2.78 28.12 -46.91
N LEU A 633 2.20 29.22 -47.38
CA LEU A 633 0.82 29.63 -47.11
C LEU A 633 -0.18 28.61 -47.64
N GLY A 634 0.02 28.08 -48.85
CA GLY A 634 -0.82 27.00 -49.38
C GLY A 634 -0.82 25.75 -48.50
N LYS A 635 0.33 25.37 -47.92
CA LYS A 635 0.42 24.27 -46.94
C LYS A 635 -0.30 24.61 -45.64
N ALA A 636 -0.12 25.83 -45.12
CA ALA A 636 -0.76 26.30 -43.90
C ALA A 636 -2.29 26.33 -44.03
N LEU A 637 -2.83 26.82 -45.16
CA LEU A 637 -4.27 26.85 -45.46
C LEU A 637 -4.89 25.44 -45.47
N VAL A 638 -4.21 24.47 -46.08
CA VAL A 638 -4.67 23.07 -46.09
C VAL A 638 -4.61 22.45 -44.70
N ALA A 639 -3.58 22.78 -43.90
CA ALA A 639 -3.47 22.33 -42.52
C ALA A 639 -4.58 22.90 -41.64
N ALA A 640 -4.83 24.21 -41.74
CA ALA A 640 -5.91 24.92 -41.06
C ALA A 640 -7.28 24.31 -41.37
N TYR A 641 -7.57 24.03 -42.66
CA TYR A 641 -8.78 23.33 -43.07
C TYR A 641 -8.90 21.94 -42.43
N ARG A 642 -7.82 21.15 -42.43
CA ARG A 642 -7.83 19.81 -41.82
C ARG A 642 -8.04 19.84 -40.31
N ASN A 643 -7.71 20.95 -39.66
CA ASN A 643 -7.85 21.16 -38.23
C ASN A 643 -9.18 21.85 -37.91
N GLY A 644 -10.29 21.14 -38.13
CA GLY A 644 -11.64 21.56 -37.72
C GLY A 644 -12.51 22.23 -38.79
N GLY A 645 -12.05 22.31 -40.04
CA GLY A 645 -12.79 22.94 -41.13
C GLY A 645 -13.73 21.99 -41.87
N THR A 646 -14.78 22.54 -42.48
CA THR A 646 -15.64 21.82 -43.44
C THR A 646 -15.53 22.44 -44.82
N ALA A 647 -15.69 21.64 -45.88
CA ALA A 647 -15.63 22.15 -47.25
C ALA A 647 -16.65 23.27 -47.48
N ALA A 648 -17.85 23.13 -46.91
CA ALA A 648 -18.92 24.12 -47.00
C ALA A 648 -18.55 25.48 -46.37
N ALA A 649 -17.83 25.47 -45.24
CA ALA A 649 -17.41 26.70 -44.57
C ALA A 649 -16.13 27.32 -45.17
N CYS A 650 -15.17 26.49 -45.58
CA CYS A 650 -13.84 26.95 -45.99
C CYS A 650 -13.75 27.25 -47.49
N ALA A 651 -14.40 26.48 -48.38
CA ALA A 651 -14.26 26.67 -49.82
C ALA A 651 -14.74 28.05 -50.32
N PRO A 652 -15.86 28.63 -49.82
CA PRO A 652 -16.26 29.98 -50.22
C PRO A 652 -15.21 31.04 -49.90
N GLN A 653 -14.58 30.95 -48.72
CA GLN A 653 -13.54 31.90 -48.31
C GLN A 653 -12.32 31.85 -49.26
N VAL A 654 -11.87 30.65 -49.63
CA VAL A 654 -10.76 30.47 -50.57
C VAL A 654 -11.13 30.96 -51.98
N ALA A 655 -12.36 30.73 -52.43
CA ALA A 655 -12.85 31.24 -53.72
C ALA A 655 -12.87 32.77 -53.77
N THR A 656 -13.37 33.43 -52.72
CA THR A 656 -13.36 34.91 -52.61
C THR A 656 -11.93 35.46 -52.55
N ALA A 657 -11.01 34.78 -51.86
CA ALA A 657 -9.61 35.17 -51.85
C ALA A 657 -8.94 35.03 -53.22
N LEU A 658 -9.29 33.99 -54.00
CA LEU A 658 -8.77 33.74 -55.35
C LEU A 658 -9.10 34.86 -56.34
N GLU A 659 -10.30 35.44 -56.25
CA GLU A 659 -10.73 36.56 -57.11
C GLU A 659 -9.83 37.79 -56.94
N ASN A 660 -9.37 38.02 -55.71
CA ASN A 660 -8.61 39.22 -55.31
C ASN A 660 -7.10 38.96 -55.14
N ALA A 661 -6.62 37.79 -55.56
CA ALA A 661 -5.23 37.39 -55.39
C ALA A 661 -4.30 37.94 -56.47
N SER A 662 -3.03 38.16 -56.10
CA SER A 662 -1.93 38.42 -57.04
C SER A 662 -1.86 37.34 -58.12
N ALA A 663 -1.30 37.69 -59.28
CA ALA A 663 -1.10 36.72 -60.36
C ALA A 663 -0.29 35.51 -59.91
N GLN A 664 0.67 35.72 -59.00
CA GLN A 664 1.53 34.69 -58.45
C GLN A 664 0.81 33.75 -57.46
N ALA A 665 -0.16 34.27 -56.69
CA ALA A 665 -0.87 33.49 -55.67
C ALA A 665 -2.06 32.67 -56.22
N LYS A 666 -2.67 33.10 -57.33
CA LYS A 666 -3.84 32.43 -57.94
C LYS A 666 -3.65 30.91 -58.15
N PRO A 667 -2.55 30.43 -58.76
CA PRO A 667 -2.38 28.98 -58.98
C PRO A 667 -2.34 28.16 -57.68
N MET A 668 -1.82 28.74 -56.59
CA MET A 668 -1.79 28.07 -55.30
C MET A 668 -3.19 28.01 -54.67
N LEU A 669 -3.94 29.12 -54.71
CA LEU A 669 -5.30 29.15 -54.16
C LEU A 669 -6.26 28.22 -54.92
N GLU A 670 -6.12 28.08 -56.23
CA GLU A 670 -6.84 27.06 -57.01
C GLU A 670 -6.51 25.63 -56.57
N LYS A 671 -5.24 25.38 -56.23
CA LYS A 671 -4.80 24.07 -55.72
C LYS A 671 -5.36 23.80 -54.32
N VAL A 672 -5.38 24.81 -53.44
CA VAL A 672 -5.99 24.73 -52.12
C VAL A 672 -7.49 24.47 -52.24
N LEU A 673 -8.20 25.22 -53.09
CA LEU A 673 -9.64 25.07 -53.33
C LEU A 673 -9.98 23.65 -53.81
N ARG A 674 -9.22 23.10 -54.76
CA ARG A 674 -9.36 21.70 -55.20
C ARG A 674 -9.13 20.70 -54.07
N ARG A 675 -8.23 21.00 -53.13
CA ARG A 675 -7.94 20.12 -51.98
C ARG A 675 -9.04 20.16 -50.92
N ILE A 676 -9.69 21.31 -50.74
CA ILE A 676 -10.80 21.51 -49.80
C ILE A 676 -12.11 20.96 -50.38
N GLY A 677 -12.40 21.23 -51.65
CA GLY A 677 -13.68 20.90 -52.31
C GLY A 677 -13.90 19.42 -52.65
N GLY A 678 -12.89 18.57 -52.47
CA GLY A 678 -12.90 17.18 -52.92
C GLY A 678 -12.77 17.09 -54.44
N ALA A 679 -11.96 16.14 -54.93
CA ALA A 679 -11.83 15.89 -56.36
C ALA A 679 -13.22 15.62 -56.97
N ARG A 680 -13.64 16.48 -57.91
CA ARG A 680 -14.63 16.11 -58.92
C ARG A 680 -13.90 15.76 -60.19
#